data_AF-A0A235ETU6-F1
#
_entry.id   AF-A0A235ETU6-F1
#
_cell.length_a   1.000
_cell.length_b   1.000
_cell.length_c   1.000
_cell.angle_alpha   90.00
_cell.angle_beta   90.00
_cell.angle_gamma   90.00
#
_symmetry.space_group_name_H-M   'P 1'
#
loop_
_entity.id
_entity.type
_entity.pdbx_description
1 polymer ?
#
loop_
_entity_poly.entity_id
_entity_poly.type
_entity_poly.pdbx_seq_one_letter_code
_entity_poly.pdbx_strand_id
1 'polypeptide(L)'
;MAAPLIAVMTEQGIKSLDELARRLCEVRTAEKWPAARSVSAKLGLLSRGESDWWLKRPAFADALVTLLKCRREDLRLGTPGKQRRLLEFDNFPELPGLDLAREAACSLGEFDADDLALRPWFGDQSGLSSALEGVFWLHFPPGTGRDTYWAELKRQTPYRTLEVRCLADAELLHQARESICIKIDESQGGRDVSALLKRASAAVLVCAPFRMPPSGRGDLCWRPEDRPLSENESDDVWTEYSWQLRRGWRARLLKWVGARLSRASSTLFDASELENWLGAFGDDSLFDTPRSLMGLCRVVHHVGVGGLPDLEAAEAGEKLLGQIAQDDAESCLACADVAWDWFNDPGLPWAGRIGPDDWKRLISTPSRIIRQLCSESEEDERLRLLRTLEERATEQARLDLVDTAFVTHDEQGRAALAPRFVVELVARERLQRLITRESRPHWGALCFDTDRFLTIQRALALLSIEELAACATQVLARYQDDAVGVGASEAIFCALGTRDLSRQVVPESLRSIVEIVLNRMVQVAPDSLSPMTVGWELPDLWVGACWSLSLGMERPSGAFPNEWAPLFPGWFDLHEADFYNVLWMLDRQSLVRCPRRQSVKTILRCAKAVVERFVVTPGNPPGVFIPYLLARFAGTQPAETEARWWKEILERPDVFFWLDVLVEAARESGRNTAPILASIFNCYDVLPLGSRTTLPLIRDWLTAKFLESFTPEQLLPCLSPVGKKVLMAYFNELPSGLQIALCKDFAAGASLEEKTSFWNRVRPNPSKILFDAVLPLVNATMGFGESWLWQADPERTLWLLSTNGDPELKFALIDNFEGDARHFSELMDMVKHDPSLFPSAEQRRAWALRKLPNSGKWASDLMALVVC
;
A
#
# COMPACT_ATOMS: atom_id res chain seq x y z
N MET A 1 -50.08 9.88 0.96
CA MET A 1 -50.23 8.41 1.06
C MET A 1 -51.03 8.08 2.30
N ALA A 2 -52.12 7.31 2.21
CA ALA A 2 -52.86 6.86 3.39
C ALA A 2 -52.00 5.88 4.21
N ALA A 3 -52.09 5.92 5.54
CA ALA A 3 -51.39 4.96 6.40
C ALA A 3 -51.84 3.51 6.06
N PRO A 4 -50.94 2.50 6.08
CA PRO A 4 -51.24 1.13 5.64
C PRO A 4 -52.47 0.53 6.34
N LEU A 5 -52.60 0.78 7.65
CA LEU A 5 -53.76 0.34 8.45
C LEU A 5 -55.07 0.98 7.99
N ILE A 6 -55.07 2.28 7.64
CA ILE A 6 -56.27 3.01 7.23
C ILE A 6 -56.74 2.56 5.85
N ALA A 7 -55.81 2.25 4.94
CA ALA A 7 -56.13 1.69 3.63
C ALA A 7 -56.85 0.33 3.77
N VAL A 8 -56.28 -0.60 4.55
CA VAL A 8 -56.87 -1.93 4.79
C VAL A 8 -58.22 -1.86 5.52
N MET A 9 -58.37 -0.93 6.48
CA MET A 9 -59.66 -0.69 7.14
C MET A 9 -60.76 -0.24 6.18
N THR A 10 -60.39 0.59 5.21
CA THR A 10 -61.32 1.11 4.20
C THR A 10 -61.79 -0.01 3.27
N GLU A 11 -60.87 -0.90 2.87
CA GLU A 11 -61.19 -2.09 2.06
C GLU A 11 -62.11 -3.09 2.78
N GLN A 12 -61.99 -3.20 4.11
CA GLN A 12 -62.85 -4.06 4.94
C GLN A 12 -64.13 -3.36 5.44
N GLY A 13 -64.42 -2.15 4.98
CA GLY A 13 -65.63 -1.40 5.32
C GLY A 13 -65.70 -0.91 6.78
N ILE A 14 -64.55 -0.76 7.45
CA ILE A 14 -64.46 -0.31 8.85
C ILE A 14 -64.27 1.21 8.91
N LYS A 15 -65.24 1.90 9.49
CA LYS A 15 -65.36 3.37 9.41
C LYS A 15 -64.48 4.15 10.40
N SER A 16 -63.96 3.52 11.45
CA SER A 16 -63.12 4.21 12.45
C SER A 16 -62.23 3.24 13.24
N LEU A 17 -61.18 3.76 13.88
CA LEU A 17 -60.29 2.99 14.75
C LEU A 17 -61.01 2.51 16.02
N ASP A 18 -62.00 3.25 16.51
CA ASP A 18 -62.84 2.85 17.65
C ASP A 18 -63.75 1.67 17.29
N GLU A 19 -64.29 1.65 16.06
CA GLU A 19 -65.06 0.51 15.54
C GLU A 19 -64.17 -0.74 15.44
N LEU A 20 -62.95 -0.60 14.91
CA LEU A 20 -61.98 -1.68 14.83
C LEU A 20 -61.59 -2.21 16.22
N ALA A 21 -61.33 -1.31 17.17
CA ALA A 21 -60.95 -1.66 18.53
C ALA A 21 -62.03 -2.46 19.26
N ARG A 22 -63.31 -2.10 19.07
CA ARG A 22 -64.43 -2.83 19.67
C ARG A 22 -64.52 -4.25 19.12
N ARG A 23 -64.46 -4.39 17.79
CA ARG A 23 -64.49 -5.70 17.11
C ARG A 23 -63.31 -6.58 17.51
N LEU A 24 -62.12 -6.00 17.72
CA LEU A 24 -60.96 -6.75 18.20
C LEU A 24 -61.14 -7.27 19.62
N CYS A 25 -61.71 -6.46 20.51
CA CYS A 25 -61.95 -6.87 21.89
C CYS A 25 -62.97 -8.02 22.00
N GLU A 26 -63.76 -8.26 20.95
CA GLU A 26 -64.70 -9.40 20.84
C GLU A 26 -64.00 -10.70 20.36
N VAL A 27 -62.80 -10.60 19.76
CA VAL A 27 -62.02 -11.77 19.32
C VAL A 27 -61.34 -12.43 20.52
N ARG A 28 -61.62 -13.71 20.76
CA ARG A 28 -60.94 -14.50 21.79
C ARG A 28 -59.47 -14.73 21.41
N THR A 29 -58.57 -14.29 22.29
CA THR A 29 -57.13 -14.53 22.21
C THR A 29 -56.64 -15.18 23.51
N ALA A 30 -55.40 -15.64 23.54
CA ALA A 30 -54.81 -16.30 24.72
C ALA A 30 -54.64 -15.34 25.92
N GLU A 31 -54.52 -14.03 25.66
CA GLU A 31 -54.42 -12.97 26.67
C GLU A 31 -55.69 -12.13 26.69
N LYS A 32 -56.06 -11.54 27.84
CA LYS A 32 -57.25 -10.68 27.92
C LYS A 32 -56.97 -9.32 27.26
N TRP A 33 -57.85 -8.88 26.36
CA TRP A 33 -57.76 -7.55 25.74
C TRP A 33 -57.82 -6.43 26.79
N PRO A 34 -57.02 -5.36 26.63
CA PRO A 34 -57.25 -4.08 27.30
C PRO A 34 -58.62 -3.49 26.92
N ALA A 35 -59.07 -2.46 27.66
CA ALA A 35 -60.31 -1.75 27.31
C ALA A 35 -60.25 -1.22 25.86
N ALA A 36 -61.39 -1.23 25.16
CA ALA A 36 -61.49 -0.85 23.75
C ALA A 36 -60.89 0.54 23.44
N ARG A 37 -61.01 1.50 24.38
CA ARG A 37 -60.40 2.83 24.25
C ARG A 37 -58.86 2.78 24.20
N SER A 38 -58.24 1.91 25.00
CA SER A 38 -56.79 1.70 24.99
C SER A 38 -56.33 0.98 23.72
N VAL A 39 -57.12 0.01 23.23
CA VAL A 39 -56.85 -0.68 21.95
C VAL A 39 -56.94 0.31 20.78
N SER A 40 -57.95 1.19 20.77
CA SER A 40 -58.09 2.26 19.77
C SER A 40 -56.87 3.19 19.76
N ALA A 41 -56.38 3.60 20.92
CA ALA A 41 -55.14 4.39 21.01
C ALA A 41 -53.93 3.64 20.42
N LYS A 42 -53.81 2.32 20.66
CA LYS A 42 -52.74 1.49 20.09
C LYS A 42 -52.88 1.24 18.59
N LEU A 43 -54.10 1.21 18.06
CA LEU A 43 -54.33 1.22 16.60
C LEU A 43 -53.95 2.57 15.98
N GLY A 44 -54.21 3.68 16.68
CA GLY A 44 -53.78 5.02 16.26
C GLY A 44 -52.26 5.25 16.29
N LEU A 45 -51.53 4.51 17.13
CA LEU A 45 -50.05 4.46 17.09
C LEU A 45 -49.57 3.59 15.93
N LEU A 46 -50.23 2.45 15.69
CA LEU A 46 -49.92 1.58 14.56
C LEU A 46 -50.14 2.27 13.20
N SER A 47 -51.20 3.08 13.05
CA SER A 47 -51.41 3.90 11.85
C SER A 47 -50.32 4.96 11.65
N ARG A 48 -49.61 5.34 12.71
CA ARG A 48 -48.47 6.27 12.67
C ARG A 48 -47.12 5.56 12.50
N GLY A 49 -47.12 4.22 12.38
CA GLY A 49 -45.92 3.43 12.16
C GLY A 49 -45.25 2.90 13.43
N GLU A 50 -45.82 3.12 14.60
CA GLU A 50 -45.31 2.59 15.86
C GLU A 50 -45.86 1.18 16.13
N SER A 51 -45.05 0.15 15.86
CA SER A 51 -45.48 -1.27 15.92
C SER A 51 -45.04 -2.03 17.19
N ASP A 52 -44.19 -1.45 18.04
CA ASP A 52 -43.57 -2.11 19.20
C ASP A 52 -44.54 -2.82 20.14
N TRP A 53 -45.70 -2.21 20.41
CA TRP A 53 -46.69 -2.79 21.32
C TRP A 53 -47.34 -4.07 20.75
N TRP A 54 -47.51 -4.11 19.43
CA TRP A 54 -48.08 -5.23 18.69
C TRP A 54 -47.06 -6.34 18.45
N LEU A 55 -45.80 -5.98 18.16
CA LEU A 55 -44.69 -6.93 18.02
C LEU A 55 -44.41 -7.70 19.33
N LYS A 56 -44.58 -7.04 20.48
CA LYS A 56 -44.46 -7.68 21.80
C LYS A 56 -45.67 -8.56 22.18
N ARG A 57 -46.77 -8.51 21.42
CA ARG A 57 -48.02 -9.23 21.69
C ARG A 57 -48.56 -9.93 20.44
N PRO A 58 -47.91 -11.00 19.99
CA PRO A 58 -48.20 -11.66 18.71
C PRO A 58 -49.65 -12.16 18.61
N ALA A 59 -50.24 -12.63 19.71
CA ALA A 59 -51.65 -13.08 19.73
C ALA A 59 -52.65 -11.95 19.38
N PHE A 60 -52.35 -10.71 19.77
CA PHE A 60 -53.19 -9.55 19.43
C PHE A 60 -52.95 -9.08 18.00
N ALA A 61 -51.70 -9.15 17.51
CA ALA A 61 -51.38 -8.89 16.12
C ALA A 61 -52.06 -9.89 15.17
N ASP A 62 -52.11 -11.18 15.54
CA ASP A 62 -52.81 -12.20 14.76
C ASP A 62 -54.31 -11.98 14.70
N ALA A 63 -54.93 -11.61 15.81
CA ALA A 63 -56.34 -11.25 15.84
C ALA A 63 -56.64 -10.04 14.95
N LEU A 64 -55.75 -9.05 14.93
CA LEU A 64 -55.84 -7.86 14.06
C LEU A 64 -55.78 -8.23 12.58
N VAL A 65 -54.78 -9.00 12.20
CA VAL A 65 -54.54 -9.43 10.81
C VAL A 65 -55.65 -10.36 10.33
N THR A 66 -56.15 -11.24 11.20
CA THR A 66 -57.29 -12.13 10.91
C THR A 66 -58.57 -11.33 10.69
N LEU A 67 -58.86 -10.35 11.55
CA LEU A 67 -60.06 -9.52 11.43
C LEU A 67 -60.04 -8.65 10.17
N LEU A 68 -58.86 -8.15 9.81
CA LEU A 68 -58.65 -7.32 8.63
C LEU A 68 -58.39 -8.10 7.33
N LYS A 69 -58.30 -9.45 7.42
CA LYS A 69 -58.03 -10.35 6.29
C LYS A 69 -56.81 -9.93 5.46
N CYS A 70 -55.79 -9.41 6.10
CA CYS A 70 -54.52 -9.02 5.46
C CYS A 70 -53.39 -9.95 5.90
N ARG A 71 -52.16 -9.65 5.49
CA ARG A 71 -50.95 -10.28 6.03
C ARG A 71 -50.31 -9.38 7.10
N ARG A 72 -49.47 -9.96 7.95
CA ARG A 72 -48.74 -9.20 8.98
C ARG A 72 -47.85 -8.12 8.35
N GLU A 73 -47.28 -8.38 7.18
CA GLU A 73 -46.44 -7.46 6.42
C GLU A 73 -47.20 -6.21 5.96
N ASP A 74 -48.48 -6.37 5.60
CA ASP A 74 -49.35 -5.28 5.13
C ASP A 74 -49.60 -4.23 6.23
N LEU A 75 -49.51 -4.66 7.50
CA LEU A 75 -49.62 -3.80 8.69
C LEU A 75 -48.26 -3.46 9.32
N ARG A 76 -47.13 -3.82 8.67
CA ARG A 76 -45.77 -3.68 9.21
C ARG A 76 -45.56 -4.41 10.56
N LEU A 77 -46.29 -5.51 10.75
CA LEU A 77 -46.25 -6.41 11.91
C LEU A 77 -45.55 -7.74 11.61
N GLY A 78 -44.85 -7.84 10.48
CA GLY A 78 -43.96 -8.96 10.22
C GLY A 78 -42.90 -9.03 11.31
N THR A 79 -42.53 -10.25 11.74
CA THR A 79 -41.27 -10.46 12.47
C THR A 79 -40.18 -9.73 11.70
N PRO A 80 -39.26 -8.96 12.33
CA PRO A 80 -38.11 -8.47 11.60
C PRO A 80 -37.37 -9.72 11.13
N GLY A 81 -37.67 -10.15 9.90
CA GLY A 81 -36.77 -11.01 9.18
C GLY A 81 -35.45 -10.29 9.29
N LYS A 82 -34.40 -11.00 9.70
CA LYS A 82 -33.05 -10.60 9.34
C LYS A 82 -33.07 -10.46 7.82
N GLN A 83 -33.51 -9.32 7.30
CA GLN A 83 -33.11 -8.87 5.99
C GLN A 83 -31.60 -8.89 6.12
N ARG A 84 -30.99 -9.88 5.48
CA ARG A 84 -29.56 -9.88 5.23
C ARG A 84 -29.35 -8.59 4.46
N ARG A 85 -29.02 -7.51 5.16
CA ARG A 85 -28.60 -6.26 4.54
C ARG A 85 -27.19 -6.53 4.06
N LEU A 86 -27.12 -7.23 2.94
CA LEU A 86 -25.89 -7.32 2.17
C LEU A 86 -25.50 -5.89 1.83
N LEU A 87 -24.24 -5.54 2.04
CA LEU A 87 -23.74 -4.27 1.55
C LEU A 87 -23.56 -4.40 0.04
N GLU A 88 -24.38 -3.69 -0.72
CA GLU A 88 -24.35 -3.67 -2.19
C GLU A 88 -23.34 -2.65 -2.71
N PHE A 89 -22.93 -2.80 -3.98
CA PHE A 89 -21.92 -1.96 -4.61
C PHE A 89 -22.52 -1.26 -5.84
N ASP A 90 -22.97 -0.01 -5.69
CA ASP A 90 -23.69 0.72 -6.75
C ASP A 90 -22.93 0.79 -8.08
N ASN A 91 -21.61 0.98 -8.03
CA ASN A 91 -20.75 1.07 -9.22
C ASN A 91 -20.32 -0.31 -9.77
N PHE A 92 -20.68 -1.40 -9.10
CA PHE A 92 -20.45 -2.78 -9.55
C PHE A 92 -21.55 -3.74 -9.02
N PRO A 93 -22.81 -3.60 -9.50
CA PRO A 93 -23.94 -4.38 -8.99
C PRO A 93 -23.80 -5.90 -9.17
N GLU A 94 -23.01 -6.34 -10.15
CA GLU A 94 -22.74 -7.75 -10.42
C GLU A 94 -21.78 -8.38 -9.39
N LEU A 95 -21.07 -7.57 -8.60
CA LEU A 95 -20.26 -8.06 -7.49
C LEU A 95 -21.20 -8.52 -6.36
N PRO A 96 -21.09 -9.77 -5.87
CA PRO A 96 -21.95 -10.25 -4.79
C PRO A 96 -21.87 -9.35 -3.56
N GLY A 97 -23.03 -8.91 -3.06
CA GLY A 97 -23.12 -8.07 -1.87
C GLY A 97 -22.42 -8.69 -0.66
N LEU A 98 -21.82 -7.84 0.17
CA LEU A 98 -20.97 -8.25 1.29
C LEU A 98 -21.80 -8.59 2.53
N ASP A 99 -21.70 -9.85 2.98
CA ASP A 99 -22.33 -10.32 4.23
C ASP A 99 -21.36 -10.19 5.40
N LEU A 100 -21.34 -9.02 6.04
CA LEU A 100 -20.47 -8.74 7.19
C LEU A 100 -20.70 -9.69 8.39
N ALA A 101 -21.77 -10.49 8.41
CA ALA A 101 -21.95 -11.52 9.44
C ALA A 101 -21.11 -12.78 9.19
N ARG A 102 -20.68 -13.02 7.95
CA ARG A 102 -20.01 -14.27 7.52
C ARG A 102 -18.61 -14.03 6.98
N GLU A 103 -18.32 -12.83 6.53
CA GLU A 103 -17.07 -12.48 5.87
C GLU A 103 -16.60 -11.07 6.28
N ALA A 104 -15.28 -10.89 6.35
CA ALA A 104 -14.68 -9.60 6.68
C ALA A 104 -14.61 -8.68 5.45
N ALA A 105 -14.79 -7.37 5.68
CA ALA A 105 -14.52 -6.36 4.67
C ALA A 105 -13.05 -6.37 4.22
N CYS A 106 -12.79 -5.86 3.01
CA CYS A 106 -11.42 -5.68 2.54
C CYS A 106 -10.71 -4.60 3.37
N SER A 107 -9.55 -4.93 3.95
CA SER A 107 -8.74 -4.00 4.73
C SER A 107 -7.96 -3.06 3.81
N LEU A 108 -8.61 -1.99 3.35
CA LEU A 108 -8.05 -1.02 2.39
C LEU A 108 -7.32 0.15 3.04
N GLY A 109 -7.68 0.53 4.26
CA GLY A 109 -7.14 1.71 4.94
C GLY A 109 -6.87 1.51 6.42
N GLU A 110 -6.40 2.58 7.04
CA GLU A 110 -6.11 2.71 8.46
C GLU A 110 -6.20 4.18 8.91
N PHE A 111 -6.28 4.41 10.21
CA PHE A 111 -6.18 5.74 10.81
C PHE A 111 -4.74 5.99 11.29
N ASP A 112 -4.28 7.23 11.20
CA ASP A 112 -2.90 7.61 11.58
C ASP A 112 -2.67 7.39 13.09
N ALA A 113 -1.65 6.57 13.41
CA ALA A 113 -1.02 6.28 14.71
C ALA A 113 -1.83 5.92 15.98
N ASP A 114 -3.14 6.21 16.11
CA ASP A 114 -3.92 6.00 17.35
C ASP A 114 -5.10 5.01 17.21
N ASP A 115 -4.85 3.86 16.56
CA ASP A 115 -5.84 2.79 16.40
C ASP A 115 -6.34 2.26 17.77
N LEU A 116 -5.56 2.45 18.85
CA LEU A 116 -5.93 2.06 20.21
C LEU A 116 -7.13 2.85 20.77
N ALA A 117 -7.27 4.14 20.44
CA ALA A 117 -8.35 4.98 20.93
C ALA A 117 -9.70 4.65 20.28
N LEU A 118 -9.67 4.03 19.09
CA LEU A 118 -10.87 3.64 18.35
C LEU A 118 -11.38 2.23 18.70
N ARG A 119 -10.52 1.34 19.20
CA ARG A 119 -10.89 -0.04 19.61
C ARG A 119 -12.09 -0.14 20.56
N PRO A 120 -12.24 0.71 21.60
CA PRO A 120 -13.37 0.63 22.50
C PRO A 120 -14.73 0.83 21.80
N TRP A 121 -14.76 1.52 20.66
CA TRP A 121 -15.96 1.72 19.84
C TRP A 121 -16.44 0.43 19.15
N PHE A 122 -15.59 -0.59 19.05
CA PHE A 122 -15.86 -1.91 18.48
C PHE A 122 -16.10 -3.00 19.55
N GLY A 123 -16.11 -2.64 20.84
CA GLY A 123 -16.35 -3.57 21.95
C GLY A 123 -15.15 -4.42 22.37
N ASP A 124 -13.96 -4.15 21.83
CA ASP A 124 -12.72 -4.86 22.17
C ASP A 124 -12.13 -4.30 23.48
N GLN A 125 -12.56 -4.83 24.63
CA GLN A 125 -12.13 -4.37 25.96
C GLN A 125 -10.96 -5.18 26.49
N SER A 126 -9.74 -4.70 26.27
CA SER A 126 -8.54 -5.20 26.93
C SER A 126 -8.42 -4.65 28.37
N GLY A 127 -9.18 -5.23 29.32
CA GLY A 127 -8.92 -5.24 30.78
C GLY A 127 -8.79 -3.92 31.59
N LEU A 128 -8.53 -2.77 30.97
CA LEU A 128 -8.33 -1.45 31.57
C LEU A 128 -9.32 -0.48 30.92
N SER A 129 -10.51 -0.37 31.51
CA SER A 129 -11.58 0.50 31.01
C SER A 129 -11.30 1.97 31.33
N SER A 130 -10.75 2.75 30.40
CA SER A 130 -10.97 4.19 30.40
C SER A 130 -12.40 4.47 29.91
N ALA A 131 -13.16 5.29 30.64
CA ALA A 131 -14.44 5.78 30.13
C ALA A 131 -14.21 6.57 28.84
N LEU A 132 -15.02 6.32 27.80
CA LEU A 132 -14.97 7.12 26.58
C LEU A 132 -15.52 8.51 26.89
N GLU A 133 -14.73 9.55 26.64
CA GLU A 133 -15.11 10.94 26.82
C GLU A 133 -14.66 11.77 25.61
N GLY A 134 -15.47 12.78 25.23
CA GLY A 134 -15.14 13.73 24.17
C GLY A 134 -15.77 13.43 22.80
N VAL A 135 -15.28 14.10 21.76
CA VAL A 135 -15.77 13.97 20.38
C VAL A 135 -14.68 13.35 19.51
N PHE A 136 -15.00 12.22 18.90
CA PHE A 136 -14.12 11.50 17.99
C PHE A 136 -14.60 11.72 16.56
N TRP A 137 -13.81 12.43 15.75
CA TRP A 137 -14.16 12.76 14.38
C TRP A 137 -13.38 11.91 13.39
N LEU A 138 -14.05 10.94 12.76
CA LEU A 138 -13.48 10.09 11.72
C LEU A 138 -13.72 10.72 10.35
N HIS A 139 -12.66 11.30 9.79
CA HIS A 139 -12.67 11.84 8.44
C HIS A 139 -12.31 10.76 7.42
N PHE A 140 -13.25 10.46 6.52
CA PHE A 140 -13.06 9.58 5.37
C PHE A 140 -13.07 10.38 4.07
N PRO A 141 -11.95 10.50 3.35
CA PRO A 141 -11.99 11.11 2.03
C PRO A 141 -13.01 10.40 1.11
N PRO A 142 -13.75 11.12 0.25
CA PRO A 142 -14.78 10.51 -0.60
C PRO A 142 -14.24 9.32 -1.41
N GLY A 143 -15.01 8.22 -1.47
CA GLY A 143 -14.64 7.03 -2.24
C GLY A 143 -13.62 6.07 -1.59
N THR A 144 -13.20 6.33 -0.34
CA THR A 144 -12.19 5.51 0.38
C THR A 144 -12.74 4.40 1.28
N GLY A 145 -14.06 4.19 1.31
CA GLY A 145 -14.70 3.07 2.00
C GLY A 145 -15.44 3.41 3.31
N ARG A 146 -15.85 4.67 3.51
CA ARG A 146 -16.66 5.12 4.67
C ARG A 146 -17.87 4.23 4.94
N ASP A 147 -18.63 3.89 3.91
CA ASP A 147 -19.89 3.14 4.08
C ASP A 147 -19.64 1.69 4.48
N THR A 148 -18.57 1.07 3.97
CA THR A 148 -18.12 -0.26 4.39
C THR A 148 -17.64 -0.23 5.85
N TYR A 149 -16.84 0.77 6.23
CA TYR A 149 -16.39 0.95 7.60
C TYR A 149 -17.57 1.17 8.55
N TRP A 150 -18.51 2.03 8.19
CA TRP A 150 -19.70 2.31 8.98
C TRP A 150 -20.57 1.06 9.19
N ALA A 151 -20.77 0.27 8.13
CA ALA A 151 -21.52 -0.98 8.22
C ALA A 151 -20.86 -2.00 9.18
N GLU A 152 -19.53 -2.04 9.21
CA GLU A 152 -18.77 -2.86 10.16
C GLU A 152 -18.88 -2.33 11.59
N LEU A 153 -18.67 -1.03 11.78
CA LEU A 153 -18.80 -0.36 13.08
C LEU A 153 -20.19 -0.60 13.67
N LYS A 154 -21.25 -0.38 12.89
CA LYS A 154 -22.65 -0.57 13.28
C LYS A 154 -22.97 -1.99 13.74
N ARG A 155 -22.21 -2.98 13.28
CA ARG A 155 -22.38 -4.39 13.65
C ARG A 155 -21.67 -4.72 14.97
N GLN A 156 -20.48 -4.18 15.17
CA GLN A 156 -19.61 -4.53 16.30
C GLN A 156 -19.82 -3.62 17.52
N THR A 157 -20.25 -2.38 17.29
CA THR A 157 -20.34 -1.39 18.35
C THR A 157 -21.40 -1.76 19.39
N PRO A 158 -21.08 -1.68 20.70
CA PRO A 158 -22.07 -1.82 21.76
C PRO A 158 -22.92 -0.55 21.92
N TYR A 159 -22.58 0.53 21.22
CA TYR A 159 -23.17 1.84 21.35
C TYR A 159 -24.29 2.09 20.34
N ARG A 160 -25.11 3.10 20.61
CA ARG A 160 -26.20 3.46 19.71
C ARG A 160 -25.65 4.06 18.41
N THR A 161 -26.14 3.60 17.26
CA THR A 161 -25.75 4.14 15.95
C THR A 161 -26.86 4.97 15.31
N LEU A 162 -26.52 6.09 14.68
CA LEU A 162 -27.44 6.97 13.94
C LEU A 162 -26.88 7.30 12.56
N GLU A 163 -27.76 7.39 11.57
CA GLU A 163 -27.45 7.89 10.23
C GLU A 163 -28.34 9.11 10.00
N VAL A 164 -27.72 10.27 9.82
CA VAL A 164 -28.40 11.55 9.62
C VAL A 164 -27.71 12.31 8.50
N ARG A 165 -28.41 13.28 7.88
CA ARG A 165 -27.82 14.08 6.80
C ARG A 165 -26.71 14.98 7.35
N CYS A 166 -27.00 15.73 8.41
CA CYS A 166 -26.03 16.54 9.16
C CYS A 166 -26.22 16.37 10.67
N LEU A 167 -25.25 16.80 11.49
CA LEU A 167 -25.33 16.67 12.95
C LEU A 167 -26.44 17.54 13.55
N ALA A 168 -26.75 18.68 12.93
CA ALA A 168 -27.85 19.55 13.34
C ALA A 168 -29.21 18.85 13.30
N ASP A 169 -29.38 17.84 12.43
CA ASP A 169 -30.62 17.06 12.31
C ASP A 169 -30.73 15.94 13.37
N ALA A 170 -29.66 15.65 14.12
CA ALA A 170 -29.66 14.63 15.15
C ALA A 170 -30.28 15.15 16.46
N GLU A 171 -31.61 15.30 16.49
CA GLU A 171 -32.38 15.74 17.66
C GLU A 171 -32.05 14.95 18.94
N LEU A 172 -31.67 13.68 18.78
CA LEU A 172 -31.31 12.75 19.86
C LEU A 172 -30.00 13.08 20.58
N LEU A 173 -29.10 13.87 19.99
CA LEU A 173 -27.81 14.25 20.62
C LEU A 173 -28.01 14.93 21.98
N HIS A 174 -29.09 15.70 22.12
CA HIS A 174 -29.43 16.45 23.34
C HIS A 174 -30.07 15.57 24.44
N GLN A 175 -30.48 14.34 24.10
CA GLN A 175 -31.27 13.48 25.00
C GLN A 175 -30.52 12.21 25.41
N ALA A 176 -29.66 11.70 24.53
CA ALA A 176 -28.93 10.46 24.76
C ALA A 176 -27.79 10.67 25.76
N ARG A 177 -27.85 9.93 26.88
CA ARG A 177 -26.85 9.95 27.96
C ARG A 177 -25.74 8.90 27.78
N GLU A 178 -25.92 7.98 26.84
CA GLU A 178 -24.97 6.93 26.47
C GLU A 178 -24.12 7.37 25.28
N SER A 179 -22.93 6.80 25.11
CA SER A 179 -22.06 7.06 23.94
C SER A 179 -22.76 6.68 22.64
N ILE A 180 -22.51 7.45 21.57
CA ILE A 180 -23.24 7.33 20.29
C ILE A 180 -22.28 7.39 19.12
N CYS A 181 -22.49 6.52 18.13
CA CYS A 181 -21.87 6.62 16.82
C CYS A 181 -22.84 7.27 15.83
N ILE A 182 -22.37 8.24 15.03
CA ILE A 182 -23.20 8.97 14.07
C ILE A 182 -22.48 9.01 12.73
N LYS A 183 -23.14 8.60 11.65
CA LYS A 183 -22.72 8.86 10.28
C LYS A 183 -23.44 10.08 9.75
N ILE A 184 -22.69 10.98 9.13
CA ILE A 184 -23.21 12.18 8.47
C ILE A 184 -22.76 12.25 7.01
N ASP A 185 -23.55 12.89 6.16
CA ASP A 185 -23.29 13.04 4.72
C ASP A 185 -22.93 14.47 4.32
N GLU A 186 -23.44 15.47 5.05
CA GLU A 186 -23.26 16.88 4.76
C GLU A 186 -22.85 17.68 6.01
N SER A 187 -22.12 18.78 5.78
CA SER A 187 -21.70 19.72 6.81
C SER A 187 -22.56 20.98 6.78
N GLN A 188 -23.10 21.36 7.93
CA GLN A 188 -23.71 22.68 8.17
C GLN A 188 -22.80 23.61 8.99
N GLY A 189 -21.51 23.27 9.11
CA GLY A 189 -20.50 24.09 9.78
C GLY A 189 -20.89 24.42 11.23
N GLY A 190 -21.14 25.72 11.52
CA GLY A 190 -21.41 26.20 12.88
C GLY A 190 -22.66 25.59 13.55
N ARG A 191 -23.66 25.15 12.77
CA ARG A 191 -24.86 24.49 13.34
C ARG A 191 -24.55 23.11 13.88
N ASP A 192 -23.71 22.35 13.19
CA ASP A 192 -23.26 21.02 13.63
C ASP A 192 -22.40 21.13 14.89
N VAL A 193 -21.51 22.13 14.94
CA VAL A 193 -20.73 22.46 16.14
C VAL A 193 -21.65 22.80 17.32
N SER A 194 -22.70 23.59 17.10
CA SER A 194 -23.68 23.91 18.15
C SER A 194 -24.41 22.67 18.69
N ALA A 195 -24.74 21.72 17.81
CA ALA A 195 -25.39 20.46 18.21
C ALA A 195 -24.45 19.59 19.06
N LEU A 196 -23.17 19.51 18.71
CA LEU A 196 -22.15 18.79 19.50
C LEU A 196 -21.89 19.45 20.87
N LEU A 197 -21.88 20.78 20.94
CA LEU A 197 -21.71 21.53 22.20
C LEU A 197 -22.93 21.51 23.13
N LYS A 198 -24.06 20.98 22.67
CA LYS A 198 -25.30 20.81 23.45
C LYS A 198 -25.63 19.33 23.71
N ARG A 199 -24.71 18.42 23.36
CA ARG A 199 -24.90 16.98 23.54
C ARG A 199 -25.07 16.61 25.01
N ALA A 200 -25.91 15.61 25.29
CA ALA A 200 -26.06 15.01 26.61
C ALA A 200 -25.15 13.79 26.83
N SER A 201 -24.56 13.26 25.75
CA SER A 201 -23.66 12.09 25.79
C SER A 201 -22.25 12.48 26.22
N ALA A 202 -21.63 11.66 27.06
CA ALA A 202 -20.22 11.80 27.44
C ALA A 202 -19.25 11.61 26.27
N ALA A 203 -19.59 10.76 25.28
CA ALA A 203 -18.79 10.57 24.08
C ALA A 203 -19.61 10.43 22.79
N VAL A 204 -19.09 11.01 21.69
CA VAL A 204 -19.71 10.93 20.36
C VAL A 204 -18.65 10.60 19.32
N LEU A 205 -18.88 9.57 18.53
CA LEU A 205 -18.09 9.22 17.36
C LEU A 205 -18.82 9.66 16.10
N VAL A 206 -18.19 10.50 15.28
CA VAL A 206 -18.75 11.01 14.03
C VAL A 206 -17.98 10.40 12.85
N CYS A 207 -18.66 9.73 11.94
CA CYS A 207 -18.12 9.28 10.66
C CYS A 207 -18.56 10.25 9.56
N ALA A 208 -17.63 11.05 9.05
CA ALA A 208 -17.90 12.09 8.07
C ALA A 208 -17.04 11.92 6.81
N PRO A 209 -17.56 12.31 5.61
CA PRO A 209 -16.78 12.34 4.39
C PRO A 209 -15.81 13.53 4.32
N PHE A 210 -15.65 14.25 5.44
CA PHE A 210 -14.95 15.52 5.52
C PHE A 210 -14.27 15.77 6.87
N ARG A 211 -13.38 16.76 6.87
CA ARG A 211 -12.60 17.16 8.05
C ARG A 211 -13.47 17.82 9.12
N MET A 212 -13.00 17.75 10.36
CA MET A 212 -13.67 18.40 11.48
C MET A 212 -13.71 19.92 11.25
N PRO A 213 -14.85 20.60 11.53
CA PRO A 213 -14.93 22.06 11.42
C PRO A 213 -13.83 22.77 12.26
N PRO A 214 -13.22 23.85 11.76
CA PRO A 214 -12.10 24.52 12.44
C PRO A 214 -12.47 25.05 13.83
N SER A 215 -13.73 25.44 14.04
CA SER A 215 -14.27 25.86 15.34
C SER A 215 -14.29 24.76 16.41
N GLY A 216 -13.98 23.51 16.04
CA GLY A 216 -13.78 22.38 16.94
C GLY A 216 -12.32 22.02 17.22
N ARG A 217 -11.34 22.71 16.61
CA ARG A 217 -9.89 22.37 16.70
C ARG A 217 -9.15 23.03 17.87
N GLY A 218 -9.85 23.61 18.85
CA GLY A 218 -9.23 24.15 20.07
C GLY A 218 -8.49 25.49 19.91
N ASP A 219 -8.38 26.04 18.70
CA ASP A 219 -7.85 27.39 18.51
C ASP A 219 -8.97 28.43 18.62
N LEU A 220 -8.99 29.11 19.77
CA LEU A 220 -9.55 30.44 20.05
C LEU A 220 -10.31 31.07 18.87
N CYS A 221 -11.64 30.94 18.81
CA CYS A 221 -12.61 31.93 18.28
C CYS A 221 -13.96 31.27 17.95
N TRP A 222 -14.78 30.94 18.95
CA TRP A 222 -16.26 30.97 18.82
C TRP A 222 -16.86 30.89 20.22
N ARG A 223 -17.05 32.05 20.88
CA ARG A 223 -17.93 32.16 22.04
C ARG A 223 -19.25 32.75 21.54
N PRO A 224 -20.38 32.02 21.62
CA PRO A 224 -21.69 32.66 21.52
C PRO A 224 -21.82 33.61 22.72
N GLU A 225 -22.18 34.87 22.48
CA GLU A 225 -22.30 35.93 23.52
C GLU A 225 -23.36 35.63 24.60
N ASP A 226 -24.20 34.60 24.41
CA ASP A 226 -25.38 34.34 25.25
C ASP A 226 -25.29 33.13 26.21
N ARG A 227 -24.10 32.56 26.48
CA ARG A 227 -23.98 31.51 27.53
C ARG A 227 -23.48 32.10 28.86
N PRO A 228 -24.26 32.00 29.96
CA PRO A 228 -23.76 32.31 31.29
C PRO A 228 -22.64 31.33 31.67
N LEU A 229 -21.61 31.87 32.32
CA LEU A 229 -20.45 31.13 32.85
C LEU A 229 -20.94 30.08 33.87
N SER A 230 -21.17 28.85 33.43
CA SER A 230 -21.27 27.70 34.34
C SER A 230 -19.93 26.99 34.37
N GLU A 231 -19.33 26.91 35.57
CA GLU A 231 -18.00 26.38 35.93
C GLU A 231 -17.77 24.87 35.66
N ASN A 232 -18.44 24.26 34.69
CA ASN A 232 -18.07 22.92 34.22
C ASN A 232 -17.17 23.06 32.99
N GLU A 233 -15.95 23.54 33.23
CA GLU A 233 -14.81 23.33 32.35
C GLU A 233 -14.41 21.84 32.42
N SER A 234 -15.19 20.95 31.82
CA SER A 234 -14.58 19.69 31.35
C SER A 234 -13.95 19.99 30.01
N ASP A 235 -12.64 19.80 29.90
CA ASP A 235 -11.89 19.74 28.65
C ASP A 235 -12.65 18.87 27.64
N ASP A 236 -13.42 19.51 26.77
CA ASP A 236 -14.09 18.85 25.66
C ASP A 236 -12.99 18.53 24.63
N VAL A 237 -12.27 17.43 24.86
CA VAL A 237 -11.23 16.94 23.95
C VAL A 237 -11.92 16.47 22.67
N TRP A 238 -11.71 17.22 21.59
CA TRP A 238 -12.16 16.86 20.25
C TRP A 238 -10.95 16.32 19.50
N THR A 239 -11.04 15.11 18.98
CA THR A 239 -9.94 14.43 18.31
C THR A 239 -10.35 14.05 16.90
N GLU A 240 -9.56 14.46 15.91
CA GLU A 240 -9.78 14.13 14.51
C GLU A 240 -8.85 12.99 14.08
N TYR A 241 -9.42 11.95 13.49
CA TYR A 241 -8.72 10.82 12.90
C TYR A 241 -8.98 10.83 11.40
N SER A 242 -7.90 10.92 10.61
CA SER A 242 -8.00 10.89 9.15
C SER A 242 -7.75 9.48 8.62
N TRP A 243 -8.68 8.96 7.85
CA TRP A 243 -8.53 7.69 7.14
C TRP A 243 -7.53 7.84 6.00
N GLN A 244 -6.59 6.90 5.90
CA GLN A 244 -5.61 6.81 4.82
C GLN A 244 -5.63 5.42 4.21
N LEU A 245 -5.40 5.33 2.89
CA LEU A 245 -5.29 4.05 2.21
C LEU A 245 -3.92 3.43 2.52
N ARG A 246 -3.91 2.13 2.86
CA ARG A 246 -2.68 1.39 3.15
C ARG A 246 -1.82 1.26 1.90
N ARG A 247 -0.50 1.09 2.09
CA ARG A 247 0.39 0.71 0.99
C ARG A 247 -0.08 -0.60 0.34
N GLY A 248 -0.13 -0.61 -1.00
CA GLY A 248 -0.60 -1.76 -1.78
C GLY A 248 -2.11 -2.02 -1.70
N TRP A 249 -2.92 -1.04 -1.26
CA TRP A 249 -4.38 -1.18 -1.19
C TRP A 249 -5.00 -1.60 -2.52
N ARG A 250 -4.45 -1.14 -3.66
CA ARG A 250 -4.91 -1.49 -5.02
C ARG A 250 -4.88 -3.00 -5.24
N ALA A 251 -3.71 -3.61 -5.10
CA ALA A 251 -3.54 -5.05 -5.25
C ALA A 251 -4.42 -5.84 -4.26
N ARG A 252 -4.60 -5.35 -3.02
CA ARG A 252 -5.51 -5.95 -2.04
C ARG A 252 -6.97 -5.91 -2.50
N LEU A 253 -7.42 -4.76 -3.01
CA LEU A 253 -8.77 -4.58 -3.55
C LEU A 253 -9.02 -5.54 -4.72
N LEU A 254 -8.12 -5.58 -5.71
CA LEU A 254 -8.28 -6.42 -6.90
C LEU A 254 -8.33 -7.91 -6.52
N LYS A 255 -7.45 -8.36 -5.63
CA LYS A 255 -7.45 -9.74 -5.13
C LYS A 255 -8.74 -10.08 -4.40
N TRP A 256 -9.25 -9.14 -3.60
CA TRP A 256 -10.51 -9.32 -2.88
C TRP A 256 -11.70 -9.40 -3.83
N VAL A 257 -11.79 -8.51 -4.83
CA VAL A 257 -12.82 -8.54 -5.87
C VAL A 257 -12.78 -9.86 -6.65
N GLY A 258 -11.60 -10.27 -7.12
CA GLY A 258 -11.43 -11.51 -7.86
C GLY A 258 -11.90 -12.73 -7.06
N ALA A 259 -11.49 -12.83 -5.80
CA ALA A 259 -11.91 -13.93 -4.92
C ALA A 259 -13.44 -14.01 -4.70
N ARG A 260 -14.15 -12.88 -4.75
CA ARG A 260 -15.62 -12.84 -4.66
C ARG A 260 -16.29 -13.27 -5.96
N LEU A 261 -15.80 -12.78 -7.09
CA LEU A 261 -16.35 -13.11 -8.40
C LEU A 261 -16.19 -14.60 -8.72
N SER A 262 -15.02 -15.19 -8.43
CA SER A 262 -14.77 -16.62 -8.66
C SER A 262 -15.73 -17.55 -7.90
N ARG A 263 -16.35 -17.07 -6.82
CA ARG A 263 -17.32 -17.85 -6.03
C ARG A 263 -18.75 -17.77 -6.57
N ALA A 264 -19.06 -16.77 -7.39
CA ALA A 264 -20.43 -16.42 -7.74
C ALA A 264 -20.75 -16.59 -9.23
N SER A 265 -19.77 -16.52 -10.14
CA SER A 265 -20.00 -16.64 -11.58
C SER A 265 -18.76 -17.08 -12.36
N SER A 266 -18.96 -17.55 -13.60
CA SER A 266 -17.88 -17.65 -14.58
C SER A 266 -17.45 -16.24 -14.97
N THR A 267 -16.26 -15.82 -14.54
CA THR A 267 -15.75 -14.48 -14.76
C THR A 267 -14.48 -14.51 -15.60
N LEU A 268 -14.30 -13.49 -16.45
CA LEU A 268 -13.04 -13.21 -17.16
C LEU A 268 -12.08 -12.33 -16.33
N PHE A 269 -12.42 -12.06 -15.07
CA PHE A 269 -11.66 -11.19 -14.19
C PHE A 269 -10.40 -11.89 -13.67
N ASP A 270 -9.23 -11.35 -14.02
CA ASP A 270 -7.94 -11.71 -13.44
C ASP A 270 -7.33 -10.50 -12.71
N ALA A 271 -7.15 -10.64 -11.39
CA ALA A 271 -6.59 -9.59 -10.55
C ALA A 271 -5.13 -9.28 -10.85
N SER A 272 -4.34 -10.28 -11.24
CA SER A 272 -2.90 -10.14 -11.51
C SER A 272 -2.68 -9.48 -12.86
N GLU A 273 -3.44 -9.87 -13.88
CA GLU A 273 -3.39 -9.23 -15.20
C GLU A 273 -3.85 -7.77 -15.11
N LEU A 274 -4.90 -7.48 -14.35
CA LEU A 274 -5.38 -6.11 -14.16
C LEU A 274 -4.38 -5.26 -13.37
N GLU A 275 -3.74 -5.79 -12.33
CA GLU A 275 -2.69 -5.09 -11.59
C GLU A 275 -1.47 -4.79 -12.48
N ASN A 276 -1.14 -5.68 -13.42
CA ASN A 276 -0.09 -5.45 -14.41
C ASN A 276 -0.47 -4.33 -15.38
N TRP A 277 -1.70 -4.34 -15.89
CA TRP A 277 -2.22 -3.30 -16.77
C TRP A 277 -2.26 -1.92 -16.07
N LEU A 278 -2.73 -1.86 -14.82
CA LEU A 278 -2.70 -0.64 -14.00
C LEU A 278 -1.26 -0.19 -13.70
N GLY A 279 -0.35 -1.13 -13.54
CA GLY A 279 1.07 -0.86 -13.35
C GLY A 279 1.75 -0.17 -14.54
N ALA A 280 1.22 -0.33 -15.76
CA ALA A 280 1.79 0.28 -16.96
C ALA A 280 1.61 1.81 -17.02
N PHE A 281 0.68 2.39 -16.23
CA PHE A 281 0.59 3.85 -16.07
C PHE A 281 1.83 4.45 -15.41
N GLY A 282 2.57 3.68 -14.61
CA GLY A 282 3.81 4.10 -13.96
C GLY A 282 3.65 5.13 -12.82
N ASP A 283 2.44 5.62 -12.55
CA ASP A 283 2.17 6.61 -11.51
C ASP A 283 0.98 6.19 -10.65
N ASP A 284 1.26 5.71 -9.44
CA ASP A 284 0.23 5.22 -8.53
C ASP A 284 -0.66 6.36 -7.98
N SER A 285 -0.22 7.62 -8.09
CA SER A 285 -0.99 8.79 -7.65
C SER A 285 -2.22 9.09 -8.51
N LEU A 286 -2.34 8.45 -9.69
CA LEU A 286 -3.51 8.55 -10.57
C LEU A 286 -4.71 7.73 -10.08
N PHE A 287 -4.46 6.83 -9.13
CA PHE A 287 -5.45 5.95 -8.55
C PHE A 287 -5.79 6.45 -7.14
N ASP A 288 -6.65 7.46 -7.08
CA ASP A 288 -6.85 8.25 -5.86
C ASP A 288 -7.79 7.53 -4.87
N THR A 289 -8.73 6.70 -5.37
CA THR A 289 -9.75 6.06 -4.53
C THR A 289 -10.12 4.63 -4.97
N PRO A 290 -10.49 3.74 -4.04
CA PRO A 290 -11.13 2.45 -4.34
C PRO A 290 -12.34 2.57 -5.26
N ARG A 291 -13.17 3.60 -5.07
CA ARG A 291 -14.35 3.85 -5.91
C ARG A 291 -13.98 3.95 -7.39
N SER A 292 -12.89 4.66 -7.71
CA SER A 292 -12.39 4.84 -9.07
C SER A 292 -12.01 3.52 -9.76
N LEU A 293 -11.57 2.51 -9.00
CA LEU A 293 -11.20 1.21 -9.53
C LEU A 293 -12.36 0.21 -9.63
N MET A 294 -13.42 0.39 -8.84
CA MET A 294 -14.59 -0.50 -8.87
C MET A 294 -15.28 -0.47 -10.25
N GLY A 295 -15.42 0.71 -10.86
CA GLY A 295 -15.96 0.84 -12.22
C GLY A 295 -15.10 0.11 -13.27
N LEU A 296 -13.77 0.18 -13.14
CA LEU A 296 -12.86 -0.58 -14.01
C LEU A 296 -12.97 -2.08 -13.78
N CYS A 297 -13.09 -2.53 -12.52
CA CYS A 297 -13.29 -3.94 -12.20
C CYS A 297 -14.56 -4.50 -12.85
N ARG A 298 -15.62 -3.70 -12.92
CA ARG A 298 -16.86 -4.04 -13.61
C ARG A 298 -16.65 -4.20 -15.11
N VAL A 299 -15.92 -3.29 -15.76
CA VAL A 299 -15.55 -3.42 -17.18
C VAL A 299 -14.79 -4.72 -17.42
N VAL A 300 -13.74 -4.97 -16.64
CA VAL A 300 -12.90 -6.18 -16.77
C VAL A 300 -13.68 -7.46 -16.50
N HIS A 301 -14.67 -7.43 -15.61
CA HIS A 301 -15.56 -8.57 -15.38
C HIS A 301 -16.30 -8.99 -16.66
N HIS A 302 -16.72 -8.03 -17.48
CA HIS A 302 -17.49 -8.25 -18.71
C HIS A 302 -16.62 -8.57 -19.93
N VAL A 303 -15.51 -7.84 -20.12
CA VAL A 303 -14.68 -7.97 -21.35
C VAL A 303 -13.32 -8.65 -21.14
N GLY A 304 -12.94 -8.92 -19.89
CA GLY A 304 -11.60 -9.39 -19.54
C GLY A 304 -10.52 -8.30 -19.69
N VAL A 305 -9.30 -8.58 -19.22
CA VAL A 305 -8.18 -7.62 -19.35
C VAL A 305 -7.78 -7.43 -20.81
N GLY A 306 -7.87 -8.48 -21.63
CA GLY A 306 -7.62 -8.39 -23.08
C GLY A 306 -8.61 -7.49 -23.85
N GLY A 307 -9.75 -7.14 -23.25
CA GLY A 307 -10.72 -6.19 -23.81
C GLY A 307 -10.45 -4.71 -23.47
N LEU A 308 -9.51 -4.44 -22.56
CA LEU A 308 -9.08 -3.08 -22.23
C LEU A 308 -8.26 -2.48 -23.37
N PRO A 309 -8.28 -1.14 -23.54
CA PRO A 309 -7.41 -0.50 -24.51
C PRO A 309 -5.93 -0.68 -24.15
N ASP A 310 -5.11 -0.75 -25.18
CA ASP A 310 -3.68 -0.54 -25.05
C ASP A 310 -3.43 0.90 -24.62
N LEU A 311 -2.67 1.09 -23.54
CA LEU A 311 -2.36 2.41 -22.98
C LEU A 311 -1.45 3.23 -23.89
N GLU A 312 -0.86 2.65 -24.93
CA GLU A 312 -0.06 3.39 -25.92
C GLU A 312 -0.89 3.81 -27.14
N ALA A 313 -2.13 3.33 -27.26
CA ALA A 313 -3.00 3.67 -28.38
C ALA A 313 -3.52 5.12 -28.31
N ALA A 314 -3.68 5.75 -29.48
CA ALA A 314 -4.10 7.15 -29.64
C ALA A 314 -5.56 7.47 -29.25
N GLU A 315 -6.36 6.44 -28.92
CA GLU A 315 -7.78 6.51 -28.55
C GLU A 315 -8.06 5.72 -27.25
N ALA A 316 -7.03 5.44 -26.46
CA ALA A 316 -7.15 4.64 -25.25
C ALA A 316 -8.06 5.28 -24.20
N GLY A 317 -8.00 6.62 -24.07
CA GLY A 317 -8.77 7.40 -23.11
C GLY A 317 -10.25 7.38 -23.43
N GLU A 318 -10.59 7.87 -24.63
CA GLU A 318 -11.96 7.90 -25.13
C GLU A 318 -12.61 6.50 -25.16
N LYS A 319 -11.88 5.45 -25.57
CA LYS A 319 -12.39 4.06 -25.56
C LYS A 319 -12.67 3.55 -24.14
N LEU A 320 -11.77 3.81 -23.20
CA LEU A 320 -11.96 3.38 -21.81
C LEU A 320 -13.11 4.13 -21.12
N LEU A 321 -13.22 5.44 -21.39
CA LEU A 321 -14.31 6.27 -20.89
C LEU A 321 -15.66 5.72 -21.38
N GLY A 322 -15.77 5.41 -22.67
CA GLY A 322 -16.96 4.77 -23.25
C GLY A 322 -17.30 3.42 -22.62
N GLN A 323 -16.30 2.58 -22.33
CA GLN A 323 -16.51 1.31 -21.64
C GLN A 323 -17.03 1.48 -20.21
N ILE A 324 -16.57 2.50 -19.48
CA ILE A 324 -17.01 2.79 -18.11
C ILE A 324 -18.43 3.38 -18.09
N ALA A 325 -18.80 4.18 -19.10
CA ALA A 325 -20.09 4.86 -19.17
C ALA A 325 -21.28 3.97 -19.58
N GLN A 326 -21.04 2.77 -20.09
CA GLN A 326 -22.09 1.78 -20.42
C GLN A 326 -23.26 2.37 -21.22
N ASP A 327 -22.95 2.98 -22.36
CA ASP A 327 -23.88 3.55 -23.36
C ASP A 327 -24.34 5.00 -23.14
N ASP A 328 -23.84 5.74 -22.13
CA ASP A 328 -23.98 7.20 -22.06
C ASP A 328 -22.91 7.93 -22.90
N ALA A 329 -23.11 7.90 -24.22
CA ALA A 329 -22.18 8.50 -25.18
C ALA A 329 -22.09 10.04 -25.04
N GLU A 330 -23.18 10.71 -24.66
CA GLU A 330 -23.22 12.16 -24.54
C GLU A 330 -22.41 12.64 -23.33
N SER A 331 -22.57 12.02 -22.16
CA SER A 331 -21.74 12.34 -20.99
C SER A 331 -20.26 11.98 -21.19
N CYS A 332 -19.95 10.91 -21.95
CA CYS A 332 -18.57 10.60 -22.32
C CYS A 332 -17.91 11.75 -23.09
N LEU A 333 -18.56 12.18 -24.18
CA LEU A 333 -18.04 13.24 -25.03
C LEU A 333 -17.91 14.55 -24.26
N ALA A 334 -18.92 14.89 -23.46
CA ALA A 334 -18.90 16.08 -22.64
C ALA A 334 -17.78 16.01 -21.57
N CYS A 335 -17.56 14.86 -20.93
CA CYS A 335 -16.50 14.67 -19.94
C CYS A 335 -15.11 14.81 -20.59
N ALA A 336 -14.91 14.21 -21.76
CA ALA A 336 -13.66 14.29 -22.49
C ALA A 336 -13.34 15.73 -22.94
N ASP A 337 -14.37 16.47 -23.36
CA ASP A 337 -14.21 17.86 -23.75
C ASP A 337 -13.96 18.79 -22.56
N VAL A 338 -14.68 18.62 -21.46
CA VAL A 338 -14.44 19.37 -20.21
C VAL A 338 -13.04 19.10 -19.66
N ALA A 339 -12.58 17.83 -19.68
CA ALA A 339 -11.22 17.46 -19.29
C ALA A 339 -10.17 18.19 -20.14
N TRP A 340 -10.37 18.24 -21.46
CA TRP A 340 -9.47 18.92 -22.38
C TRP A 340 -9.48 20.44 -22.20
N ASP A 341 -10.65 21.05 -22.04
CA ASP A 341 -10.79 22.49 -21.80
C ASP A 341 -10.12 22.87 -20.46
N TRP A 342 -10.31 22.07 -19.41
CA TRP A 342 -9.65 22.28 -18.11
C TRP A 342 -8.13 22.15 -18.23
N PHE A 343 -7.63 21.11 -18.91
CA PHE A 343 -6.20 20.93 -19.14
C PHE A 343 -5.56 22.16 -19.81
N ASN A 344 -6.26 22.80 -20.76
CA ASN A 344 -5.76 23.96 -21.49
C ASN A 344 -5.99 25.31 -20.81
N ASP A 345 -6.68 25.37 -19.67
CA ASP A 345 -6.86 26.61 -18.90
C ASP A 345 -5.78 26.73 -17.81
N PRO A 346 -4.70 27.51 -18.04
CA PRO A 346 -3.62 27.66 -17.06
C PRO A 346 -4.07 28.35 -15.77
N GLY A 347 -5.25 28.99 -15.75
CA GLY A 347 -5.82 29.59 -14.55
C GLY A 347 -6.44 28.58 -13.58
N LEU A 348 -6.59 27.31 -13.99
CA LEU A 348 -7.16 26.24 -13.18
C LEU A 348 -6.08 25.23 -12.78
N PRO A 349 -6.06 24.71 -11.53
CA PRO A 349 -5.16 23.63 -11.15
C PRO A 349 -5.50 22.34 -11.92
N TRP A 350 -4.51 21.65 -12.50
CA TRP A 350 -4.75 20.38 -13.20
C TRP A 350 -4.94 19.22 -12.22
N ALA A 351 -4.13 19.14 -11.16
CA ALA A 351 -4.41 18.20 -10.08
C ALA A 351 -5.43 18.78 -9.10
N GLY A 352 -6.40 17.94 -8.71
CA GLY A 352 -7.30 18.21 -7.60
C GLY A 352 -8.66 18.74 -8.02
N ARG A 353 -9.20 19.66 -7.22
CA ARG A 353 -10.60 20.14 -7.32
C ARG A 353 -10.64 21.63 -7.63
N ILE A 354 -11.60 22.06 -8.43
CA ILE A 354 -11.84 23.48 -8.75
C ILE A 354 -13.10 24.02 -8.08
N GLY A 355 -13.12 25.33 -7.82
CA GLY A 355 -14.25 26.02 -7.20
C GLY A 355 -15.55 25.89 -8.01
N PRO A 356 -16.73 26.03 -7.37
CA PRO A 356 -18.02 25.94 -8.05
C PRO A 356 -18.19 26.99 -9.16
N ASP A 357 -17.64 28.20 -8.99
CA ASP A 357 -17.68 29.25 -10.01
C ASP A 357 -16.81 28.93 -11.23
N ASP A 358 -15.60 28.41 -10.99
CA ASP A 358 -14.70 27.97 -12.06
C ASP A 358 -15.26 26.74 -12.79
N TRP A 359 -15.83 25.80 -12.04
CA TRP A 359 -16.55 24.64 -12.60
C TRP A 359 -17.70 25.10 -13.49
N LYS A 360 -18.53 26.04 -12.98
CA LYS A 360 -19.63 26.61 -13.76
C LYS A 360 -19.14 27.29 -15.02
N ARG A 361 -18.06 28.08 -14.95
CA ARG A 361 -17.44 28.74 -16.12
C ARG A 361 -16.99 27.72 -17.16
N LEU A 362 -16.39 26.62 -16.70
CA LEU A 362 -15.85 25.56 -17.55
C LEU A 362 -16.95 24.80 -18.30
N ILE A 363 -18.03 24.42 -17.60
CA ILE A 363 -19.16 23.71 -18.23
C ILE A 363 -20.04 24.63 -19.08
N SER A 364 -20.13 25.92 -18.75
CA SER A 364 -20.99 26.89 -19.45
C SER A 364 -20.34 27.55 -20.67
N THR A 365 -19.03 27.40 -20.87
CA THR A 365 -18.31 28.13 -21.93
C THR A 365 -17.52 27.17 -22.83
N PRO A 366 -17.99 26.91 -24.07
CA PRO A 366 -17.20 26.23 -25.09
C PRO A 366 -16.00 27.09 -25.51
N SER A 367 -14.90 27.00 -24.76
CA SER A 367 -13.84 28.01 -24.79
C SER A 367 -13.04 28.02 -26.10
N ARG A 368 -12.91 26.89 -26.79
CA ARG A 368 -12.04 26.79 -27.98
C ARG A 368 -12.76 27.12 -29.28
N ILE A 369 -13.98 26.63 -29.48
CA ILE A 369 -14.71 26.81 -30.75
C ILE A 369 -15.21 28.25 -30.90
N ILE A 370 -15.63 28.91 -29.82
CA ILE A 370 -16.01 30.33 -29.85
C ILE A 370 -14.80 31.21 -30.19
N ARG A 371 -13.61 30.92 -29.63
CA ARG A 371 -12.38 31.65 -29.97
C ARG A 371 -11.93 31.39 -31.41
N GLN A 372 -12.09 30.15 -31.91
CA GLN A 372 -11.73 29.75 -33.28
C GLN A 372 -12.71 30.36 -34.30
N LEU A 373 -14.01 30.43 -33.96
CA LEU A 373 -15.02 31.19 -34.68
C LEU A 373 -14.70 32.69 -34.67
N CYS A 374 -14.15 33.25 -33.60
CA CYS A 374 -13.75 34.66 -33.53
C CYS A 374 -12.48 34.96 -34.35
N SER A 375 -11.57 33.99 -34.49
CA SER A 375 -10.31 34.16 -35.24
C SER A 375 -10.41 33.89 -36.73
N GLU A 376 -11.43 33.16 -37.20
CA GLU A 376 -11.56 32.86 -38.63
C GLU A 376 -12.26 33.95 -39.45
N SER A 377 -11.66 34.24 -40.61
CA SER A 377 -12.03 35.36 -41.48
C SER A 377 -13.10 34.98 -42.52
N GLU A 378 -13.16 33.70 -42.93
CA GLU A 378 -14.09 33.26 -43.97
C GLU A 378 -15.48 32.90 -43.42
N GLU A 379 -16.52 33.51 -44.00
CA GLU A 379 -17.91 33.44 -43.53
C GLU A 379 -18.51 32.03 -43.66
N ASP A 380 -18.14 31.28 -44.70
CA ASP A 380 -18.63 29.93 -44.96
C ASP A 380 -18.05 28.88 -44.00
N GLU A 381 -16.78 29.04 -43.60
CA GLU A 381 -16.13 28.21 -42.58
C GLU A 381 -16.74 28.49 -41.19
N ARG A 382 -17.06 29.76 -40.93
CA ARG A 382 -17.73 30.22 -39.71
C ARG A 382 -19.13 29.63 -39.58
N LEU A 383 -19.92 29.64 -40.67
CA LEU A 383 -21.25 29.04 -40.74
C LEU A 383 -21.22 27.51 -40.63
N ARG A 384 -20.19 26.84 -41.19
CA ARG A 384 -19.97 25.40 -40.98
C ARG A 384 -19.68 25.08 -39.51
N LEU A 385 -18.78 25.81 -38.87
CA LEU A 385 -18.43 25.62 -37.45
C LEU A 385 -19.62 25.93 -36.53
N LEU A 386 -20.42 26.96 -36.84
CA LEU A 386 -21.68 27.26 -36.15
C LEU A 386 -22.70 26.14 -36.28
N ARG A 387 -22.91 25.59 -37.48
CA ARG A 387 -23.81 24.43 -37.66
C ARG A 387 -23.27 23.17 -36.99
N THR A 388 -21.96 22.99 -36.93
CA THR A 388 -21.33 21.86 -36.20
C THR A 388 -21.48 22.02 -34.68
N LEU A 389 -21.60 23.25 -34.16
CA LEU A 389 -21.93 23.54 -32.77
C LEU A 389 -23.42 23.34 -32.49
N GLU A 390 -24.30 23.79 -33.39
CA GLU A 390 -25.75 23.63 -33.28
C GLU A 390 -26.18 22.16 -33.43
N GLU A 391 -25.46 21.36 -34.23
CA GLU A 391 -25.66 19.92 -34.37
C GLU A 391 -25.13 19.12 -33.17
N ARG A 392 -24.34 19.72 -32.27
CA ARG A 392 -23.84 19.06 -31.07
C ARG A 392 -24.65 19.48 -29.85
N ALA A 393 -25.53 18.58 -29.41
CA ALA A 393 -26.23 18.54 -28.12
C ALA A 393 -25.34 18.66 -26.85
N THR A 394 -24.07 19.02 -27.00
CA THR A 394 -23.03 19.12 -25.96
C THR A 394 -23.26 20.22 -24.93
N GLU A 395 -24.01 21.28 -25.20
CA GLU A 395 -24.21 22.34 -24.18
C GLU A 395 -25.15 21.85 -23.06
N GLN A 396 -26.22 21.13 -23.42
CA GLN A 396 -27.10 20.49 -22.45
C GLN A 396 -26.38 19.34 -21.73
N ALA A 397 -25.67 18.47 -22.46
CA ALA A 397 -24.91 17.36 -21.87
C ALA A 397 -23.76 17.83 -20.93
N ARG A 398 -23.13 18.98 -21.19
CA ARG A 398 -22.14 19.59 -20.28
C ARG A 398 -22.78 20.12 -18.99
N LEU A 399 -24.01 20.61 -19.06
CA LEU A 399 -24.76 21.04 -17.87
C LEU A 399 -25.24 19.81 -17.05
N ASP A 400 -25.62 18.73 -17.72
CA ASP A 400 -26.11 17.50 -17.10
C ASP A 400 -24.98 16.66 -16.45
N LEU A 401 -23.71 16.95 -16.78
CA LEU A 401 -22.50 16.31 -16.23
C LEU A 401 -22.42 16.38 -14.69
N VAL A 402 -23.03 17.41 -14.09
CA VAL A 402 -23.06 17.63 -12.63
C VAL A 402 -23.62 16.43 -11.88
N ASP A 403 -24.59 15.73 -12.46
CA ASP A 403 -25.31 14.60 -11.85
C ASP A 403 -24.77 13.23 -12.30
N THR A 404 -23.62 13.20 -12.99
CA THR A 404 -23.02 11.96 -13.50
C THR A 404 -21.99 11.36 -12.54
N ALA A 405 -21.66 10.08 -12.74
CA ALA A 405 -20.60 9.40 -12.01
C ALA A 405 -19.18 9.94 -12.33
N PHE A 406 -19.05 10.80 -13.35
CA PHE A 406 -17.79 11.37 -13.80
C PHE A 406 -17.36 12.63 -13.07
N VAL A 407 -18.23 13.17 -12.21
CA VAL A 407 -17.93 14.36 -11.39
C VAL A 407 -18.12 14.01 -9.93
N THR A 408 -17.16 14.44 -9.11
CA THR A 408 -17.27 14.35 -7.66
C THR A 408 -17.19 15.75 -7.07
N HIS A 409 -18.03 16.03 -6.08
CA HIS A 409 -18.01 17.30 -5.34
C HIS A 409 -17.54 17.06 -3.90
N ASP A 410 -16.80 18.02 -3.36
CA ASP A 410 -16.55 18.07 -1.92
C ASP A 410 -17.57 18.97 -1.20
N GLU A 411 -17.42 19.13 0.10
CA GLU A 411 -18.33 19.94 0.91
C GLU A 411 -18.39 21.42 0.52
N GLN A 412 -17.29 21.93 -0.02
CA GLN A 412 -17.19 23.32 -0.46
C GLN A 412 -17.77 23.49 -1.87
N GLY A 413 -18.37 22.43 -2.44
CA GLY A 413 -18.90 22.41 -3.80
C GLY A 413 -17.80 22.35 -4.85
N ARG A 414 -16.56 22.02 -4.48
CA ARG A 414 -15.45 21.97 -5.43
C ARG A 414 -15.51 20.66 -6.23
N ALA A 415 -15.50 20.80 -7.56
CA ALA A 415 -15.65 19.70 -8.49
C ALA A 415 -14.29 19.07 -8.85
N ALA A 416 -14.27 17.75 -9.02
CA ALA A 416 -13.19 17.01 -9.67
C ALA A 416 -13.75 15.96 -10.62
N LEU A 417 -13.08 15.78 -11.76
CA LEU A 417 -13.41 14.72 -12.71
C LEU A 417 -12.90 13.36 -12.20
N ALA A 418 -13.68 12.31 -12.42
CA ALA A 418 -13.38 10.95 -12.01
C ALA A 418 -13.78 9.93 -13.11
N PRO A 419 -13.09 8.79 -13.25
CA PRO A 419 -11.84 8.44 -12.58
C PRO A 419 -10.64 9.25 -13.11
N ARG A 420 -9.77 9.73 -12.21
CA ARG A 420 -8.62 10.58 -12.57
C ARG A 420 -7.71 9.96 -13.63
N PHE A 421 -7.35 8.70 -13.49
CA PHE A 421 -6.51 8.01 -14.48
C PHE A 421 -7.11 7.97 -15.90
N VAL A 422 -8.45 7.99 -16.03
CA VAL A 422 -9.14 8.03 -17.34
C VAL A 422 -9.10 9.45 -17.91
N VAL A 423 -9.38 10.45 -17.07
CA VAL A 423 -9.31 11.88 -17.42
C VAL A 423 -7.90 12.25 -17.93
N GLU A 424 -6.88 11.76 -17.23
CA GLU A 424 -5.48 11.88 -17.60
C GLU A 424 -5.17 11.20 -18.95
N LEU A 425 -5.74 10.02 -19.18
CA LEU A 425 -5.57 9.29 -20.44
C LEU A 425 -6.15 10.07 -21.64
N VAL A 426 -7.34 10.66 -21.46
CA VAL A 426 -8.01 11.52 -22.45
C VAL A 426 -7.23 12.82 -22.70
N ALA A 427 -6.74 13.48 -21.65
CA ALA A 427 -5.93 14.68 -21.82
C ALA A 427 -4.63 14.37 -22.58
N ARG A 428 -3.95 13.28 -22.20
CA ARG A 428 -2.69 12.83 -22.82
C ARG A 428 -2.88 12.47 -24.30
N GLU A 429 -3.94 11.76 -24.69
CA GLU A 429 -4.15 11.37 -26.09
C GLU A 429 -4.43 12.59 -26.99
N ARG A 430 -5.26 13.53 -26.51
CA ARG A 430 -5.55 14.78 -27.24
C ARG A 430 -4.30 15.64 -27.34
N LEU A 431 -3.46 15.66 -26.31
CA LEU A 431 -2.17 16.34 -26.31
C LEU A 431 -1.18 15.71 -27.30
N GLN A 432 -1.11 14.38 -27.38
CA GLN A 432 -0.27 13.69 -28.37
C GLN A 432 -0.66 14.08 -29.80
N ARG A 433 -1.96 14.12 -30.11
CA ARG A 433 -2.48 14.60 -31.41
C ARG A 433 -2.12 16.08 -31.65
N LEU A 434 -2.17 16.91 -30.61
CA LEU A 434 -1.80 18.33 -30.65
C LEU A 434 -0.31 18.51 -31.00
N ILE A 435 0.57 17.84 -30.26
CA ILE A 435 2.03 17.92 -30.40
C ILE A 435 2.49 17.47 -31.80
N THR A 436 1.84 16.45 -32.36
CA THR A 436 2.21 15.88 -33.67
C THR A 436 1.67 16.70 -34.85
N ARG A 437 0.51 17.36 -34.72
CA ARG A 437 -0.19 18.02 -35.83
C ARG A 437 -0.06 19.53 -35.86
N GLU A 438 0.13 20.20 -34.73
CA GLU A 438 0.13 21.67 -34.69
C GLU A 438 1.45 22.29 -35.17
N SER A 439 1.35 23.34 -35.98
CA SER A 439 2.53 24.09 -36.46
C SER A 439 3.13 25.06 -35.43
N ARG A 440 2.50 25.25 -34.27
CA ARG A 440 2.96 26.14 -33.20
C ARG A 440 2.84 25.41 -31.85
N PRO A 441 3.92 25.34 -31.06
CA PRO A 441 3.94 24.54 -29.85
C PRO A 441 3.31 25.26 -28.64
N HIS A 442 2.10 25.83 -28.75
CA HIS A 442 1.48 26.61 -27.65
C HIS A 442 1.36 25.83 -26.34
N TRP A 443 1.31 24.50 -26.42
CA TRP A 443 1.38 23.60 -25.27
C TRP A 443 2.63 23.79 -24.40
N GLY A 444 3.72 24.35 -24.95
CA GLY A 444 4.94 24.66 -24.19
C GLY A 444 4.70 25.61 -23.02
N ALA A 445 3.74 26.55 -23.13
CA ALA A 445 3.40 27.43 -22.01
C ALA A 445 2.76 26.68 -20.83
N LEU A 446 2.17 25.50 -21.07
CA LEU A 446 1.59 24.68 -20.01
C LEU A 446 2.66 23.94 -19.19
N CYS A 447 3.91 23.92 -19.64
CA CYS A 447 5.02 23.27 -18.93
C CYS A 447 5.42 23.96 -17.62
N PHE A 448 4.91 25.17 -17.34
CA PHE A 448 5.19 25.91 -16.10
C PHE A 448 4.27 25.49 -14.94
N ASP A 449 3.37 24.53 -15.17
CA ASP A 449 2.55 23.87 -14.16
C ASP A 449 3.03 22.42 -14.01
N THR A 450 3.34 22.01 -12.78
CA THR A 450 3.98 20.72 -12.48
C THR A 450 3.12 19.52 -12.87
N ASP A 451 1.81 19.58 -12.65
CA ASP A 451 0.90 18.48 -12.98
C ASP A 451 0.67 18.36 -14.48
N ARG A 452 0.54 19.50 -15.17
CA ARG A 452 0.46 19.54 -16.63
C ARG A 452 1.75 19.08 -17.28
N PHE A 453 2.90 19.48 -16.73
CA PHE A 453 4.20 19.05 -17.22
C PHE A 453 4.33 17.53 -17.19
N LEU A 454 3.89 16.86 -16.12
CA LEU A 454 3.87 15.40 -16.05
C LEU A 454 2.98 14.77 -17.14
N THR A 455 1.82 15.36 -17.42
CA THR A 455 0.93 14.91 -18.50
C THR A 455 1.58 15.08 -19.87
N ILE A 456 2.28 16.21 -20.08
CA ILE A 456 3.06 16.50 -21.30
C ILE A 456 4.20 15.49 -21.46
N GLN A 457 4.95 15.20 -20.40
CA GLN A 457 6.01 14.18 -20.43
C GLN A 457 5.46 12.80 -20.79
N ARG A 458 4.29 12.41 -20.25
CA ARG A 458 3.63 11.14 -20.62
C ARG A 458 3.20 11.11 -22.09
N ALA A 459 2.74 12.23 -22.65
CA ALA A 459 2.39 12.31 -24.07
C ALA A 459 3.64 12.24 -24.98
N LEU A 460 4.71 12.95 -24.62
CA LEU A 460 5.98 12.91 -25.36
C LEU A 460 6.69 11.56 -25.29
N ALA A 461 6.50 10.81 -24.19
CA ALA A 461 7.05 9.47 -24.02
C ALA A 461 6.45 8.43 -25.00
N LEU A 462 5.24 8.67 -25.52
CA LEU A 462 4.60 7.79 -26.52
C LEU A 462 5.10 8.02 -27.94
N LEU A 463 5.77 9.15 -28.20
CA LEU A 463 6.25 9.47 -29.54
C LEU A 463 7.45 8.60 -29.89
N SER A 464 7.57 8.16 -31.15
CA SER A 464 8.79 7.56 -31.66
C SER A 464 9.95 8.57 -31.64
N ILE A 465 11.20 8.14 -31.87
CA ILE A 465 12.35 9.07 -31.90
C ILE A 465 12.27 10.01 -33.11
N GLU A 466 11.72 9.51 -34.21
CA GLU A 466 11.44 10.27 -35.43
C GLU A 466 10.33 11.29 -35.21
N GLU A 467 9.25 10.93 -34.53
CA GLU A 467 8.15 11.84 -34.19
C GLU A 467 8.61 12.93 -33.21
N LEU A 468 9.40 12.58 -32.20
CA LEU A 468 9.99 13.55 -31.29
C LEU A 468 10.97 14.48 -32.03
N ALA A 469 11.75 13.96 -32.96
CA ALA A 469 12.65 14.77 -33.79
C ALA A 469 11.90 15.72 -34.73
N ALA A 470 10.77 15.29 -35.30
CA ALA A 470 9.89 16.14 -36.10
C ALA A 470 9.28 17.26 -35.26
N CYS A 471 8.83 16.95 -34.03
CA CYS A 471 8.38 17.94 -33.07
C CYS A 471 9.50 18.95 -32.73
N ALA A 472 10.72 18.47 -32.46
CA ALA A 472 11.88 19.33 -32.23
C ALA A 472 12.16 20.26 -33.42
N THR A 473 12.08 19.77 -34.65
CA THR A 473 12.23 20.60 -35.85
C THR A 473 11.17 21.72 -35.92
N GLN A 474 9.92 21.42 -35.57
CA GLN A 474 8.85 22.43 -35.54
C GLN A 474 9.09 23.50 -34.46
N VAL A 475 9.53 23.08 -33.27
CA VAL A 475 9.90 23.98 -32.17
C VAL A 475 11.07 24.88 -32.58
N LEU A 476 12.13 24.31 -33.15
CA LEU A 476 13.32 25.04 -33.61
C LEU A 476 13.00 26.06 -34.70
N ALA A 477 12.15 25.70 -35.67
CA ALA A 477 11.81 26.56 -36.80
C ALA A 477 11.15 27.88 -36.38
N ARG A 478 10.53 27.92 -35.19
CA ARG A 478 9.84 29.09 -34.64
C ARG A 478 10.30 29.42 -33.22
N TYR A 479 11.49 28.95 -32.84
CA TYR A 479 11.98 29.12 -31.48
C TYR A 479 12.15 30.60 -31.15
N GLN A 480 11.64 30.97 -29.98
CA GLN A 480 11.85 32.26 -29.34
C GLN A 480 12.13 31.97 -27.87
N ASP A 481 12.90 32.83 -27.21
CA ASP A 481 13.10 32.77 -25.75
C ASP A 481 11.87 33.34 -25.00
N ASP A 482 10.68 32.85 -25.38
CA ASP A 482 9.42 33.10 -24.70
C ASP A 482 8.97 31.86 -23.90
N ALA A 483 7.90 31.98 -23.12
CA ALA A 483 7.39 30.87 -22.32
C ALA A 483 7.09 29.62 -23.17
N VAL A 484 6.59 29.80 -24.39
CA VAL A 484 6.25 28.70 -25.29
C VAL A 484 7.51 27.93 -25.73
N GLY A 485 8.52 28.64 -26.24
CA GLY A 485 9.77 28.03 -26.70
C GLY A 485 10.58 27.41 -25.56
N VAL A 486 10.68 28.11 -24.43
CA VAL A 486 11.35 27.60 -23.22
C VAL A 486 10.67 26.32 -22.74
N GLY A 487 9.36 26.34 -22.57
CA GLY A 487 8.63 25.19 -22.05
C GLY A 487 8.64 23.97 -22.98
N ALA A 488 8.51 24.18 -24.29
CA ALA A 488 8.57 23.10 -25.27
C ALA A 488 9.98 22.47 -25.35
N SER A 489 11.04 23.30 -25.34
CA SER A 489 12.43 22.82 -25.40
C SER A 489 12.82 22.01 -24.16
N GLU A 490 12.48 22.46 -22.95
CA GLU A 490 12.74 21.72 -21.70
C GLU A 490 11.94 20.41 -21.63
N ALA A 491 10.69 20.42 -22.11
CA ALA A 491 9.87 19.23 -22.13
C ALA A 491 10.46 18.16 -23.06
N ILE A 492 10.91 18.55 -24.27
CA ILE A 492 11.57 17.64 -25.22
C ILE A 492 12.91 17.14 -24.66
N PHE A 493 13.68 18.01 -23.98
CA PHE A 493 14.92 17.63 -23.30
C PHE A 493 14.68 16.49 -22.28
N CYS A 494 13.69 16.67 -21.39
CA CYS A 494 13.33 15.65 -20.41
C CYS A 494 12.84 14.36 -21.07
N ALA A 495 11.95 14.48 -22.06
CA ALA A 495 11.39 13.33 -22.77
C ALA A 495 12.47 12.52 -23.48
N LEU A 496 13.45 13.18 -24.13
CA LEU A 496 14.60 12.53 -24.74
C LEU A 496 15.44 11.79 -23.69
N GLY A 497 15.69 12.42 -22.54
CA GLY A 497 16.46 11.83 -21.44
C GLY A 497 15.83 10.56 -20.85
N THR A 498 14.51 10.39 -20.91
CA THR A 498 13.86 9.15 -20.43
C THR A 498 14.06 7.93 -21.35
N ARG A 499 14.66 8.12 -22.54
CA ARG A 499 14.90 7.05 -23.52
C ARG A 499 16.19 6.30 -23.27
N ASP A 500 16.31 5.12 -23.86
CA ASP A 500 17.58 4.39 -23.91
C ASP A 500 18.44 4.85 -25.09
N LEU A 501 19.20 5.91 -24.85
CA LEU A 501 20.07 6.53 -25.86
C LEU A 501 21.34 5.71 -26.16
N SER A 502 21.68 4.72 -25.34
CA SER A 502 22.89 3.90 -25.53
C SER A 502 22.89 3.08 -26.84
N ARG A 503 21.71 2.89 -27.45
CA ARG A 503 21.49 2.07 -28.65
C ARG A 503 20.92 2.87 -29.84
N GLN A 504 20.74 4.17 -29.70
CA GLN A 504 20.03 4.99 -30.68
C GLN A 504 20.88 6.18 -31.13
N VAL A 505 20.95 6.42 -32.44
CA VAL A 505 21.55 7.64 -32.98
C VAL A 505 20.58 8.78 -32.74
N VAL A 506 21.01 9.81 -32.00
CA VAL A 506 20.17 10.98 -31.70
C VAL A 506 20.12 11.91 -32.92
N PRO A 507 18.92 12.20 -33.46
CA PRO A 507 18.74 13.15 -34.56
C PRO A 507 19.26 14.56 -34.25
N GLU A 508 19.70 15.27 -35.29
CA GLU A 508 20.32 16.60 -35.14
C GLU A 508 19.37 17.64 -34.52
N SER A 509 18.08 17.63 -34.87
CA SER A 509 17.10 18.55 -34.27
C SER A 509 16.99 18.37 -32.76
N LEU A 510 17.12 17.13 -32.26
CA LEU A 510 17.10 16.84 -30.83
C LEU A 510 18.40 17.27 -30.15
N ARG A 511 19.55 17.10 -30.82
CA ARG A 511 20.83 17.63 -30.34
C ARG A 511 20.79 19.16 -30.22
N SER A 512 20.23 19.86 -31.20
CA SER A 512 20.09 21.32 -31.14
C SER A 512 19.19 21.78 -30.00
N ILE A 513 18.10 21.05 -29.69
CA ILE A 513 17.27 21.34 -28.50
C ILE A 513 18.09 21.20 -27.21
N VAL A 514 18.91 20.14 -27.09
CA VAL A 514 19.79 19.94 -25.93
C VAL A 514 20.77 21.11 -25.80
N GLU A 515 21.40 21.54 -26.89
CA GLU A 515 22.31 22.69 -26.87
C GLU A 515 21.62 23.99 -26.44
N ILE A 516 20.42 24.27 -26.95
CA ILE A 516 19.64 25.46 -26.57
C ILE A 516 19.32 25.46 -25.07
N VAL A 517 18.83 24.33 -24.54
CA VAL A 517 18.45 24.21 -23.13
C VAL A 517 19.68 24.39 -22.23
N LEU A 518 20.80 23.72 -22.54
CA LEU A 518 22.01 23.81 -21.73
C LEU A 518 22.66 25.20 -21.79
N ASN A 519 22.75 25.80 -22.99
CA ASN A 519 23.30 27.16 -23.14
C ASN A 519 22.49 28.17 -22.35
N ARG A 520 21.15 28.04 -22.36
CA ARG A 520 20.27 28.89 -21.56
C ARG A 520 20.51 28.70 -20.06
N MET A 521 20.62 27.45 -19.59
CA MET A 521 20.89 27.17 -18.17
C MET A 521 22.23 27.74 -17.69
N VAL A 522 23.28 27.65 -18.51
CA VAL A 522 24.60 28.25 -18.19
C VAL A 522 24.48 29.77 -18.04
N GLN A 523 23.70 30.44 -18.88
CA GLN A 523 23.54 31.90 -18.81
C GLN A 523 22.76 32.39 -17.60
N VAL A 524 21.79 31.59 -17.12
CA VAL A 524 20.95 31.95 -15.96
C VAL A 524 21.71 31.79 -14.66
N ALA A 525 22.36 30.64 -14.48
CA ALA A 525 23.01 30.27 -13.24
C ALA A 525 24.19 29.32 -13.57
N PRO A 526 25.40 29.86 -13.77
CA PRO A 526 26.57 29.03 -14.09
C PRO A 526 26.88 28.05 -12.95
N ASP A 527 26.69 28.47 -11.70
CA ASP A 527 27.03 27.67 -10.52
C ASP A 527 25.95 26.62 -10.15
N SER A 528 24.76 26.66 -10.78
CA SER A 528 23.67 25.73 -10.49
C SER A 528 22.71 25.57 -11.66
N LEU A 529 22.42 24.33 -12.06
CA LEU A 529 21.34 24.02 -12.99
C LEU A 529 20.02 24.63 -12.46
N SER A 530 19.38 25.45 -13.30
CA SER A 530 18.14 26.15 -12.95
C SER A 530 17.15 26.02 -14.11
N PRO A 531 16.40 24.91 -14.18
CA PRO A 531 15.31 24.78 -15.14
C PRO A 531 14.30 25.92 -15.00
N MET A 532 13.83 26.47 -16.11
CA MET A 532 12.91 27.63 -16.09
C MET A 532 11.44 27.23 -15.95
N THR A 533 11.09 25.99 -16.29
CA THR A 533 9.71 25.48 -16.23
C THR A 533 9.28 25.14 -14.79
N VAL A 534 9.27 23.86 -14.44
CA VAL A 534 8.90 23.35 -13.10
C VAL A 534 10.04 23.45 -12.08
N GLY A 535 11.17 24.04 -12.47
CA GLY A 535 12.37 24.10 -11.63
C GLY A 535 12.76 22.74 -11.05
N TRP A 536 12.98 22.71 -9.74
CA TRP A 536 13.31 21.51 -8.98
C TRP A 536 12.11 20.89 -8.24
N GLU A 537 10.87 21.19 -8.63
CA GLU A 537 9.69 20.48 -8.10
C GLU A 537 9.68 19.00 -8.52
N LEU A 538 10.34 18.67 -9.64
CA LEU A 538 10.51 17.30 -10.16
C LEU A 538 11.99 16.98 -10.37
N PRO A 539 12.78 16.86 -9.27
CA PRO A 539 14.23 16.69 -9.37
C PRO A 539 14.62 15.34 -9.97
N ASP A 540 13.80 14.30 -9.77
CA ASP A 540 14.03 12.97 -10.28
C ASP A 540 14.01 12.93 -11.82
N LEU A 541 13.06 13.62 -12.44
CA LEU A 541 12.94 13.71 -13.89
C LEU A 541 14.14 14.44 -14.50
N TRP A 542 14.52 15.60 -13.95
CA TRP A 542 15.64 16.39 -14.46
C TRP A 542 16.98 15.70 -14.27
N VAL A 543 17.28 15.20 -13.06
CA VAL A 543 18.53 14.46 -12.80
C VAL A 543 18.60 13.22 -13.68
N GLY A 544 17.50 12.47 -13.80
CA GLY A 544 17.41 11.32 -14.69
C GLY A 544 17.68 11.68 -16.15
N ALA A 545 17.12 12.79 -16.64
CA ALA A 545 17.35 13.27 -18.00
C ALA A 545 18.80 13.69 -18.22
N CYS A 546 19.37 14.52 -17.35
CA CYS A 546 20.77 14.98 -17.45
C CYS A 546 21.76 13.81 -17.42
N TRP A 547 21.56 12.84 -16.50
CA TRP A 547 22.38 11.64 -16.44
C TRP A 547 22.28 10.82 -17.74
N SER A 548 21.06 10.50 -18.18
CA SER A 548 20.82 9.67 -19.36
C SER A 548 21.38 10.30 -20.64
N LEU A 549 21.14 11.61 -20.84
CA LEU A 549 21.69 12.36 -21.97
C LEU A 549 23.22 12.35 -21.94
N SER A 550 23.82 12.61 -20.77
CA SER A 550 25.28 12.65 -20.67
C SER A 550 25.94 11.29 -20.97
N LEU A 551 25.31 10.21 -20.55
CA LEU A 551 25.82 8.85 -20.72
C LEU A 551 25.59 8.30 -22.13
N GLY A 552 24.54 8.75 -22.81
CA GLY A 552 24.11 8.24 -24.11
C GLY A 552 24.47 9.11 -25.31
N MET A 553 24.92 10.35 -25.11
CA MET A 553 25.25 11.29 -26.18
C MET A 553 26.66 11.86 -26.04
N GLU A 554 27.25 12.25 -27.17
CA GLU A 554 28.46 13.07 -27.16
C GLU A 554 28.19 14.43 -26.52
N ARG A 555 29.23 14.96 -25.86
CA ARG A 555 29.17 16.27 -25.19
C ARG A 555 28.87 17.36 -26.22
N PRO A 556 27.83 18.19 -26.02
CA PRO A 556 27.51 19.27 -26.96
C PRO A 556 28.59 20.34 -27.06
N SER A 557 28.54 21.14 -28.13
CA SER A 557 29.54 22.16 -28.42
C SER A 557 29.34 23.41 -27.54
N GLY A 558 29.81 23.33 -26.29
CA GLY A 558 29.67 24.43 -25.32
C GLY A 558 30.64 24.31 -24.14
N ALA A 559 31.04 25.47 -23.59
CA ALA A 559 31.79 25.53 -22.34
C ALA A 559 30.83 25.31 -21.16
N PHE A 560 30.92 24.16 -20.52
CA PHE A 560 30.11 23.81 -19.34
C PHE A 560 31.00 23.83 -18.09
N PRO A 561 30.51 24.40 -16.97
CA PRO A 561 31.23 24.44 -15.70
C PRO A 561 31.57 23.02 -15.20
N ASN A 562 32.72 22.87 -14.52
CA ASN A 562 33.14 21.57 -13.98
C ASN A 562 32.26 21.13 -12.80
N GLU A 563 31.63 22.08 -12.10
CA GLU A 563 30.67 21.86 -11.02
C GLU A 563 29.44 21.05 -11.49
N TRP A 564 29.20 20.97 -12.80
CA TRP A 564 28.09 20.21 -13.38
C TRP A 564 28.41 18.72 -13.56
N ALA A 565 29.65 18.27 -13.28
CA ALA A 565 30.05 16.87 -13.39
C ALA A 565 29.11 15.86 -12.70
N PRO A 566 28.56 16.14 -11.50
CA PRO A 566 27.57 15.26 -10.86
C PRO A 566 26.24 15.14 -11.61
N LEU A 567 25.86 16.15 -12.38
CA LEU A 567 24.61 16.21 -13.16
C LEU A 567 24.80 15.69 -14.59
N PHE A 568 26.01 15.73 -15.14
CA PHE A 568 26.34 15.16 -16.45
C PHE A 568 27.51 14.18 -16.37
N PRO A 569 27.37 13.08 -15.59
CA PRO A 569 28.46 12.17 -15.28
C PRO A 569 29.04 11.46 -16.51
N GLY A 570 28.35 11.48 -17.64
CA GLY A 570 28.83 10.92 -18.88
C GLY A 570 29.88 11.76 -19.63
N TRP A 571 29.84 13.09 -19.46
CA TRP A 571 30.67 14.06 -20.20
C TRP A 571 31.91 14.54 -19.45
N PHE A 572 32.02 14.22 -18.17
CA PHE A 572 33.10 14.66 -17.29
C PHE A 572 33.83 13.46 -16.68
N ASP A 573 35.04 13.73 -16.19
CA ASP A 573 35.76 12.83 -15.30
C ASP A 573 35.13 12.88 -13.90
N LEU A 574 34.92 11.71 -13.30
CA LEU A 574 34.23 11.55 -12.03
C LEU A 574 35.18 11.49 -10.83
N HIS A 575 36.50 11.49 -11.06
CA HIS A 575 37.48 11.40 -9.98
C HIS A 575 37.37 12.55 -8.96
N GLU A 576 37.02 13.76 -9.39
CA GLU A 576 36.90 14.97 -8.56
C GLU A 576 35.45 15.44 -8.38
N ALA A 577 34.45 14.68 -8.85
CA ALA A 577 33.06 15.10 -8.81
C ALA A 577 32.48 15.05 -7.37
N ASP A 578 31.97 16.19 -6.90
CA ASP A 578 31.23 16.27 -5.63
C ASP A 578 29.73 16.09 -5.83
N PHE A 579 29.20 14.94 -5.42
CA PHE A 579 27.79 14.62 -5.56
C PHE A 579 26.88 15.26 -4.50
N TYR A 580 27.41 16.12 -3.61
CA TYR A 580 26.62 16.80 -2.58
C TYR A 580 25.37 17.49 -3.14
N ASN A 581 25.50 18.16 -4.29
CA ASN A 581 24.39 18.86 -4.93
C ASN A 581 23.29 17.92 -5.46
N VAL A 582 23.62 16.69 -5.83
CA VAL A 582 22.61 15.70 -6.31
C VAL A 582 22.00 14.93 -5.13
N LEU A 583 22.74 14.83 -4.03
CA LEU A 583 22.37 14.03 -2.87
C LEU A 583 21.07 14.50 -2.20
N TRP A 584 20.83 15.81 -2.15
CA TRP A 584 19.58 16.36 -1.61
C TRP A 584 18.42 16.33 -2.61
N MET A 585 18.72 16.29 -3.91
CA MET A 585 17.72 16.31 -4.99
C MET A 585 17.03 14.96 -5.17
N LEU A 586 17.77 13.86 -4.99
CA LEU A 586 17.24 12.51 -5.12
C LEU A 586 16.73 11.99 -3.78
N ASP A 587 15.53 12.42 -3.39
CA ASP A 587 14.83 11.82 -2.26
C ASP A 587 14.43 10.37 -2.57
N ARG A 588 15.12 9.45 -1.91
CA ARG A 588 14.86 8.01 -2.01
C ARG A 588 13.44 7.62 -1.60
N GLN A 589 12.82 8.29 -0.64
CA GLN A 589 11.45 7.97 -0.26
C GLN A 589 10.50 8.27 -1.41
N SER A 590 10.71 9.38 -2.10
CA SER A 590 9.98 9.74 -3.32
C SER A 590 10.19 8.73 -4.45
N LEU A 591 11.42 8.22 -4.64
CA LEU A 591 11.69 7.17 -5.65
C LEU A 591 10.95 5.86 -5.33
N VAL A 592 10.86 5.48 -4.06
CA VAL A 592 10.14 4.26 -3.64
C VAL A 592 8.62 4.41 -3.79
N ARG A 593 8.07 5.61 -3.56
CA ARG A 593 6.62 5.83 -3.65
C ARG A 593 6.07 5.58 -5.06
N CYS A 594 6.87 5.87 -6.08
CA CYS A 594 6.48 5.68 -7.49
C CYS A 594 7.55 4.86 -8.24
N PRO A 595 7.82 3.61 -7.86
CA PRO A 595 8.96 2.85 -8.36
C PRO A 595 8.80 2.45 -9.84
N ARG A 596 7.54 2.43 -10.32
CA ARG A 596 7.19 2.11 -11.70
C ARG A 596 7.32 3.32 -12.64
N ARG A 597 7.55 4.52 -12.11
CA ARG A 597 7.65 5.76 -12.90
C ARG A 597 8.87 5.71 -13.80
N GLN A 598 8.72 6.16 -15.04
CA GLN A 598 9.79 6.08 -16.03
C GLN A 598 11.05 6.88 -15.64
N SER A 599 10.87 8.01 -14.93
CA SER A 599 11.98 8.79 -14.37
C SER A 599 12.79 7.97 -13.36
N VAL A 600 12.12 7.25 -12.45
CA VAL A 600 12.77 6.38 -11.45
C VAL A 600 13.52 5.24 -12.11
N LYS A 601 12.92 4.55 -13.09
CA LYS A 601 13.59 3.51 -13.89
C LYS A 601 14.83 4.05 -14.59
N THR A 602 14.73 5.25 -15.17
CA THR A 602 15.84 5.95 -15.83
C THR A 602 16.95 6.26 -14.84
N ILE A 603 16.61 6.79 -13.66
CA ILE A 603 17.58 7.09 -12.60
C ILE A 603 18.30 5.82 -12.14
N LEU A 604 17.60 4.72 -11.88
CA LEU A 604 18.19 3.45 -11.46
C LEU A 604 19.15 2.89 -12.52
N ARG A 605 18.72 2.90 -13.79
CA ARG A 605 19.56 2.51 -14.93
C ARG A 605 20.81 3.39 -15.05
N CYS A 606 20.64 4.71 -14.96
CA CYS A 606 21.76 5.65 -15.05
C CYS A 606 22.70 5.54 -13.85
N ALA A 607 22.16 5.41 -12.63
CA ALA A 607 22.91 5.19 -11.40
C ALA A 607 23.87 4.01 -11.52
N LYS A 608 23.40 2.89 -12.07
CA LYS A 608 24.25 1.74 -12.38
C LYS A 608 25.40 2.13 -13.32
N ALA A 609 25.10 2.76 -14.46
CA ALA A 609 26.09 3.14 -15.46
C ALA A 609 27.11 4.17 -14.93
N VAL A 610 26.69 5.09 -14.05
CA VAL A 610 27.59 6.03 -13.36
C VAL A 610 28.52 5.27 -12.42
N VAL A 611 27.98 4.36 -11.61
CA VAL A 611 28.80 3.52 -10.72
C VAL A 611 29.78 2.65 -11.49
N GLU A 612 29.41 2.24 -12.70
CA GLU A 612 30.29 1.46 -13.55
C GLU A 612 31.54 2.21 -14.01
N ARG A 613 31.49 3.55 -14.06
CA ARG A 613 32.60 4.44 -14.41
C ARG A 613 33.53 4.74 -13.23
N PHE A 614 33.11 4.51 -11.98
CA PHE A 614 33.99 4.75 -10.83
C PHE A 614 35.15 3.74 -10.80
N VAL A 615 36.37 4.27 -10.74
CA VAL A 615 37.59 3.51 -10.43
C VAL A 615 37.76 3.40 -8.91
N VAL A 616 37.49 4.49 -8.18
CA VAL A 616 37.53 4.58 -6.71
C VAL A 616 36.15 5.00 -6.22
N THR A 617 35.75 4.51 -5.04
CA THR A 617 34.47 4.87 -4.44
C THR A 617 34.43 6.37 -4.09
N PRO A 618 33.36 7.10 -4.45
CA PRO A 618 33.20 8.50 -4.05
C PRO A 618 33.07 8.61 -2.52
N GLY A 619 33.52 9.73 -1.95
CA GLY A 619 33.48 9.94 -0.49
C GLY A 619 32.07 10.00 0.09
N ASN A 620 31.17 10.70 -0.60
CA ASN A 620 29.76 10.87 -0.21
C ASN A 620 28.85 10.52 -1.41
N PRO A 621 28.63 9.23 -1.73
CA PRO A 621 27.76 8.85 -2.81
C PRO A 621 26.30 9.22 -2.51
N PRO A 622 25.53 9.67 -3.52
CA PRO A 622 24.07 9.71 -3.45
C PRO A 622 23.53 8.36 -3.01
N GLY A 623 22.42 8.38 -2.27
CA GLY A 623 21.77 7.17 -1.82
C GLY A 623 21.49 6.19 -2.98
N VAL A 624 20.99 6.64 -4.12
CA VAL A 624 20.73 5.75 -5.27
C VAL A 624 21.99 4.98 -5.77
N PHE A 625 23.18 5.52 -5.46
CA PHE A 625 24.52 4.90 -5.39
C PHE A 625 24.58 3.48 -4.80
N ILE A 626 24.04 3.38 -3.59
CA ILE A 626 24.49 2.40 -2.61
C ILE A 626 24.27 0.94 -3.04
N PRO A 627 23.12 0.53 -3.61
CA PRO A 627 22.94 -0.85 -4.06
C PRO A 627 23.98 -1.25 -5.12
N TYR A 628 24.27 -0.37 -6.08
CA TYR A 628 25.24 -0.62 -7.14
C TYR A 628 26.68 -0.59 -6.64
N LEU A 629 26.99 0.28 -5.67
CA LEU A 629 28.29 0.31 -4.99
C LEU A 629 28.54 -0.97 -4.21
N LEU A 630 27.56 -1.45 -3.44
CA LEU A 630 27.64 -2.75 -2.76
C LEU A 630 27.81 -3.89 -3.77
N ALA A 631 27.03 -3.91 -4.85
CA ALA A 631 27.15 -4.94 -5.89
C ALA A 631 28.51 -4.95 -6.60
N ARG A 632 29.25 -3.84 -6.61
CA ARG A 632 30.54 -3.70 -7.28
C ARG A 632 31.75 -3.84 -6.35
N PHE A 633 31.68 -3.27 -5.15
CA PHE A 633 32.84 -3.07 -4.28
C PHE A 633 32.75 -3.85 -2.96
N ALA A 634 31.68 -4.61 -2.70
CA ALA A 634 31.58 -5.40 -1.47
C ALA A 634 32.77 -6.37 -1.30
N GLY A 635 33.35 -6.39 -0.10
CA GLY A 635 34.53 -7.16 0.27
C GLY A 635 35.86 -6.50 -0.11
N THR A 636 35.84 -5.36 -0.81
CA THR A 636 37.06 -4.62 -1.20
C THR A 636 37.25 -3.32 -0.42
N GLN A 637 36.22 -2.89 0.31
CA GLN A 637 36.22 -1.62 1.03
C GLN A 637 36.39 -1.85 2.54
N PRO A 638 36.81 -0.81 3.30
CA PRO A 638 36.84 -0.87 4.74
C PRO A 638 35.45 -1.19 5.32
N ALA A 639 35.42 -1.95 6.42
CA ALA A 639 34.17 -2.36 7.07
C ALA A 639 33.30 -1.16 7.48
N GLU A 640 33.91 -0.02 7.85
CA GLU A 640 33.19 1.22 8.20
C GLU A 640 32.49 1.86 7.01
N THR A 641 33.04 1.73 5.80
CA THR A 641 32.42 2.23 4.58
C THR A 641 31.25 1.34 4.18
N GLU A 642 31.45 0.02 4.19
CA GLU A 642 30.37 -0.94 3.90
C GLU A 642 29.25 -0.89 4.95
N ALA A 643 29.58 -0.68 6.22
CA ALA A 643 28.59 -0.50 7.29
C ALA A 643 27.73 0.75 7.06
N ARG A 644 28.32 1.86 6.59
CA ARG A 644 27.57 3.06 6.22
C ARG A 644 26.61 2.79 5.06
N TRP A 645 27.05 2.02 4.06
CA TRP A 645 26.19 1.60 2.95
C TRP A 645 25.03 0.70 3.40
N TRP A 646 25.30 -0.31 4.22
CA TRP A 646 24.26 -1.17 4.78
C TRP A 646 23.30 -0.42 5.69
N LYS A 647 23.80 0.50 6.53
CA LYS A 647 22.96 1.40 7.34
C LYS A 647 21.95 2.16 6.46
N GLU A 648 22.41 2.72 5.35
CA GLU A 648 21.56 3.47 4.42
C GLU A 648 20.45 2.62 3.76
N ILE A 649 20.60 1.29 3.73
CA ILE A 649 19.55 0.36 3.25
C ILE A 649 18.65 -0.07 4.41
N LEU A 650 19.24 -0.47 5.55
CA LEU A 650 18.57 -1.18 6.66
C LEU A 650 17.74 -0.29 7.60
N GLU A 651 18.08 0.98 7.77
CA GLU A 651 17.37 1.88 8.71
C GLU A 651 16.19 2.63 8.05
N ARG A 652 15.73 2.20 6.87
CA ARG A 652 14.70 2.89 6.10
C ARG A 652 13.35 2.14 6.13
N PRO A 653 12.21 2.84 6.04
CA PRO A 653 10.87 2.23 6.02
C PRO A 653 10.60 1.35 4.78
N ASP A 654 11.49 1.39 3.78
CA ASP A 654 11.34 0.75 2.47
C ASP A 654 12.52 -0.18 2.14
N VAL A 655 13.02 -0.88 3.16
CA VAL A 655 14.22 -1.75 3.07
C VAL A 655 14.15 -2.77 1.93
N PHE A 656 12.99 -3.41 1.70
CA PHE A 656 12.84 -4.47 0.70
C PHE A 656 13.01 -3.97 -0.74
N PHE A 657 12.56 -2.75 -1.05
CA PHE A 657 12.75 -2.17 -2.39
C PHE A 657 14.23 -2.03 -2.72
N TRP A 658 15.02 -1.43 -1.82
CA TRP A 658 16.45 -1.22 -2.04
C TRP A 658 17.26 -2.52 -2.04
N LEU A 659 16.81 -3.50 -1.26
CA LEU A 659 17.34 -4.85 -1.26
C LEU A 659 17.06 -5.59 -2.57
N ASP A 660 15.87 -5.43 -3.16
CA ASP A 660 15.55 -6.00 -4.47
C ASP A 660 16.38 -5.34 -5.58
N VAL A 661 16.58 -4.01 -5.55
CA VAL A 661 17.50 -3.30 -6.47
C VAL A 661 18.93 -3.83 -6.36
N LEU A 662 19.41 -4.10 -5.13
CA LEU A 662 20.73 -4.70 -4.90
C LEU A 662 20.82 -6.11 -5.52
N VAL A 663 19.78 -6.94 -5.36
CA VAL A 663 19.73 -8.30 -5.93
C VAL A 663 19.75 -8.26 -7.45
N GLU A 664 18.96 -7.39 -8.07
CA GLU A 664 18.95 -7.21 -9.53
C GLU A 664 20.33 -6.79 -10.04
N ALA A 665 20.94 -5.78 -9.42
CA ALA A 665 22.29 -5.32 -9.76
C ALA A 665 23.35 -6.44 -9.63
N ALA A 666 23.23 -7.24 -8.57
CA ALA A 666 24.12 -8.35 -8.29
C ALA A 666 23.99 -9.48 -9.34
N ARG A 667 22.76 -9.80 -9.78
CA ARG A 667 22.48 -10.87 -10.76
C ARG A 667 22.90 -10.51 -12.19
N GLU A 668 22.60 -9.29 -12.63
CA GLU A 668 22.86 -8.87 -14.01
C GLU A 668 24.35 -8.81 -14.36
N SER A 669 25.21 -8.60 -13.36
CA SER A 669 26.64 -8.42 -13.57
C SER A 669 27.41 -9.73 -13.75
N GLY A 670 26.77 -10.89 -13.57
CA GLY A 670 27.43 -12.21 -13.63
C GLY A 670 28.55 -12.37 -12.59
N ARG A 671 28.61 -11.48 -11.59
CA ARG A 671 29.66 -11.43 -10.57
C ARG A 671 29.39 -12.45 -9.48
N ASN A 672 30.44 -12.84 -8.77
CA ASN A 672 30.27 -13.58 -7.52
C ASN A 672 29.51 -12.68 -6.54
N THR A 673 28.28 -13.07 -6.20
CA THR A 673 27.41 -12.31 -5.29
C THR A 673 27.64 -12.68 -3.82
N ALA A 674 28.49 -13.68 -3.54
CA ALA A 674 28.83 -14.10 -2.19
C ALA A 674 29.55 -13.03 -1.35
N PRO A 675 30.47 -12.19 -1.89
CA PRO A 675 31.07 -11.07 -1.17
C PRO A 675 30.04 -10.03 -0.70
N ILE A 676 28.95 -9.83 -1.45
CA ILE A 676 27.87 -8.92 -1.09
C ILE A 676 27.18 -9.42 0.18
N LEU A 677 26.81 -10.70 0.20
CA LEU A 677 26.21 -11.30 1.38
C LEU A 677 27.21 -11.36 2.55
N ALA A 678 28.48 -11.68 2.30
CA ALA A 678 29.50 -11.69 3.35
C ALA A 678 29.70 -10.30 3.96
N SER A 679 29.64 -9.23 3.16
CA SER A 679 29.82 -7.84 3.60
C SER A 679 28.90 -7.46 4.77
N ILE A 680 27.61 -7.82 4.73
CA ILE A 680 26.66 -7.46 5.80
C ILE A 680 27.05 -8.08 7.16
N PHE A 681 27.62 -9.29 7.14
CA PHE A 681 28.06 -9.99 8.34
C PHE A 681 29.46 -9.54 8.76
N ASN A 682 30.34 -9.26 7.79
CA ASN A 682 31.71 -8.83 8.03
C ASN A 682 31.76 -7.47 8.74
N CYS A 683 30.78 -6.60 8.50
CA CYS A 683 30.68 -5.29 9.13
C CYS A 683 29.74 -5.25 10.35
N TYR A 684 29.26 -6.40 10.85
CA TYR A 684 28.24 -6.45 11.90
C TYR A 684 28.60 -5.66 13.17
N ASP A 685 29.85 -5.75 13.62
CA ASP A 685 30.33 -5.09 14.85
C ASP A 685 30.41 -3.56 14.73
N VAL A 686 30.44 -3.02 13.51
CA VAL A 686 30.45 -1.58 13.23
C VAL A 686 29.09 -1.07 12.74
N LEU A 687 28.11 -1.96 12.47
CA LEU A 687 26.74 -1.56 12.16
C LEU A 687 26.10 -0.86 13.36
N PRO A 688 25.31 0.22 13.15
CA PRO A 688 24.52 0.82 14.23
C PRO A 688 23.49 -0.15 14.81
N LEU A 689 23.03 0.14 16.04
CA LEU A 689 22.06 -0.70 16.74
C LEU A 689 20.75 -0.86 15.95
N GLY A 690 20.25 0.22 15.33
CA GLY A 690 19.06 0.19 14.48
C GLY A 690 19.18 -0.82 13.35
N SER A 691 20.24 -0.74 12.56
CA SER A 691 20.55 -1.73 11.51
C SER A 691 20.59 -3.17 12.02
N ARG A 692 21.21 -3.41 13.19
CA ARG A 692 21.30 -4.76 13.78
C ARG A 692 19.93 -5.30 14.17
N THR A 693 19.02 -4.45 14.64
CA THR A 693 17.64 -4.84 14.96
C THR A 693 16.80 -5.13 13.73
N THR A 694 17.13 -4.57 12.56
CA THR A 694 16.45 -4.87 11.29
C THR A 694 16.88 -6.21 10.69
N LEU A 695 18.12 -6.67 10.94
CA LEU A 695 18.64 -7.91 10.33
C LEU A 695 17.75 -9.14 10.57
N PRO A 696 17.24 -9.41 11.79
CA PRO A 696 16.28 -10.50 12.01
C PRO A 696 14.98 -10.36 11.21
N LEU A 697 14.52 -9.12 10.95
CA LEU A 697 13.26 -8.84 10.24
C LEU A 697 13.37 -9.13 8.73
N ILE A 698 14.56 -8.98 8.15
CA ILE A 698 14.82 -9.25 6.73
C ILE A 698 15.47 -10.62 6.51
N ARG A 699 15.65 -11.42 7.56
CA ARG A 699 16.33 -12.72 7.52
C ARG A 699 15.70 -13.68 6.53
N ASP A 700 14.38 -13.80 6.54
CA ASP A 700 13.66 -14.73 5.66
C ASP A 700 13.83 -14.31 4.18
N TRP A 701 13.87 -12.99 3.93
CA TRP A 701 14.17 -12.45 2.61
C TRP A 701 15.62 -12.73 2.18
N LEU A 702 16.60 -12.50 3.06
CA LEU A 702 18.02 -12.81 2.80
C LEU A 702 18.21 -14.29 2.49
N THR A 703 17.47 -15.14 3.19
CA THR A 703 17.53 -16.59 3.00
C THR A 703 17.00 -16.98 1.61
N ALA A 704 15.78 -16.55 1.29
CA ALA A 704 15.11 -16.86 0.03
C ALA A 704 15.78 -16.25 -1.21
N LYS A 705 16.40 -15.06 -1.10
CA LYS A 705 16.95 -14.33 -2.25
C LYS A 705 18.45 -14.52 -2.44
N PHE A 706 19.19 -14.75 -1.37
CA PHE A 706 20.65 -14.88 -1.38
C PHE A 706 21.12 -16.26 -0.90
N LEU A 707 20.80 -16.71 0.32
CA LEU A 707 21.41 -17.94 0.87
C LEU A 707 21.08 -19.22 0.08
N GLU A 708 19.88 -19.33 -0.50
CA GLU A 708 19.51 -20.46 -1.37
C GLU A 708 20.23 -20.44 -2.74
N SER A 709 20.81 -19.29 -3.13
CA SER A 709 21.47 -19.12 -4.42
C SER A 709 22.98 -19.40 -4.40
N PHE A 710 23.55 -19.73 -3.24
CA PHE A 710 24.99 -19.97 -3.08
C PHE A 710 25.34 -21.38 -2.65
N THR A 711 26.50 -21.83 -3.10
CA THR A 711 27.19 -22.95 -2.47
C THR A 711 28.01 -22.45 -1.28
N PRO A 712 28.09 -23.19 -0.16
CA PRO A 712 28.90 -22.79 0.98
C PRO A 712 30.37 -22.52 0.64
N GLU A 713 30.91 -23.23 -0.35
CA GLU A 713 32.27 -23.08 -0.87
C GLU A 713 32.52 -21.70 -1.49
N GLN A 714 31.47 -20.99 -1.92
CA GLN A 714 31.57 -19.62 -2.44
C GLN A 714 31.49 -18.56 -1.35
N LEU A 715 30.73 -18.80 -0.27
CA LEU A 715 30.46 -17.81 0.77
C LEU A 715 31.51 -17.81 1.88
N LEU A 716 31.93 -18.99 2.35
CA LEU A 716 32.86 -19.09 3.48
C LEU A 716 34.20 -18.38 3.28
N PRO A 717 34.83 -18.41 2.08
CA PRO A 717 36.08 -17.68 1.84
C PRO A 717 35.93 -16.16 1.92
N CYS A 718 34.72 -15.62 1.73
CA CYS A 718 34.46 -14.18 1.76
C CYS A 718 34.20 -13.64 3.18
N LEU A 719 34.00 -14.52 4.16
CA LEU A 719 33.67 -14.12 5.53
C LEU A 719 34.91 -13.81 6.36
N SER A 720 34.89 -12.65 7.02
CA SER A 720 35.84 -12.28 8.06
C SER A 720 35.57 -13.09 9.35
N PRO A 721 36.51 -13.11 10.32
CA PRO A 721 36.27 -13.74 11.61
C PRO A 721 35.02 -13.22 12.32
N VAL A 722 34.69 -11.93 12.14
CA VAL A 722 33.46 -11.32 12.65
C VAL A 722 32.24 -11.92 11.95
N GLY A 723 32.25 -11.94 10.60
CA GLY A 723 31.14 -12.48 9.83
C GLY A 723 30.87 -13.96 10.14
N LYS A 724 31.93 -14.76 10.32
CA LYS A 724 31.81 -16.15 10.78
C LYS A 724 31.15 -16.25 12.15
N LYS A 725 31.60 -15.47 13.14
CA LYS A 725 31.00 -15.44 14.49
C LYS A 725 29.51 -15.08 14.46
N VAL A 726 29.11 -14.13 13.60
CA VAL A 726 27.71 -13.73 13.43
C VAL A 726 26.89 -14.87 12.83
N LEU A 727 27.33 -15.47 11.72
CA LEU A 727 26.62 -16.61 11.12
C LEU A 727 26.50 -17.79 12.10
N MET A 728 27.53 -18.04 12.91
CA MET A 728 27.49 -19.08 13.94
C MET A 728 26.46 -18.78 15.04
N ALA A 729 26.17 -17.51 15.35
CA ALA A 729 25.09 -17.16 16.28
C ALA A 729 23.69 -17.52 15.72
N TYR A 730 23.53 -17.57 14.39
CA TYR A 730 22.30 -17.93 13.69
C TYR A 730 22.31 -19.37 13.14
N PHE A 731 23.25 -20.22 13.60
CA PHE A 731 23.54 -21.53 12.99
C PHE A 731 22.29 -22.39 12.72
N ASN A 732 21.38 -22.52 13.70
CA ASN A 732 20.19 -23.37 13.59
C ASN A 732 19.21 -22.94 12.50
N GLU A 733 19.30 -21.67 12.07
CA GLU A 733 18.38 -21.05 11.11
C GLU A 733 18.94 -21.08 9.68
N LEU A 734 20.19 -21.53 9.50
CA LEU A 734 20.85 -21.60 8.20
C LEU A 734 20.44 -22.87 7.41
N PRO A 735 20.54 -22.85 6.07
CA PRO A 735 20.38 -24.07 5.27
C PRO A 735 21.39 -25.15 5.68
N SER A 736 20.96 -26.42 5.65
CA SER A 736 21.76 -27.57 6.10
C SER A 736 23.12 -27.69 5.41
N GLY A 737 23.21 -27.36 4.11
CA GLY A 737 24.48 -27.31 3.38
C GLY A 737 25.47 -26.31 3.99
N LEU A 738 25.01 -25.11 4.37
CA LEU A 738 25.85 -24.09 4.97
C LEU A 738 26.21 -24.43 6.42
N GLN A 739 25.30 -25.03 7.19
CA GLN A 739 25.58 -25.56 8.53
C GLN A 739 26.75 -26.55 8.49
N ILE A 740 26.70 -27.52 7.57
CA ILE A 740 27.74 -28.54 7.39
C ILE A 740 29.09 -27.90 7.05
N ALA A 741 29.10 -26.95 6.12
CA ALA A 741 30.32 -26.31 5.68
C ALA A 741 30.93 -25.41 6.78
N LEU A 742 30.11 -24.66 7.53
CA LEU A 742 30.55 -23.89 8.70
C LEU A 742 31.16 -24.80 9.77
N CYS A 743 30.53 -25.94 10.05
CA CYS A 743 31.06 -26.95 10.95
C CYS A 743 32.46 -27.42 10.53
N LYS A 744 32.67 -27.72 9.24
CA LYS A 744 33.98 -28.15 8.70
C LYS A 744 35.04 -27.04 8.74
N ASP A 745 34.68 -25.82 8.37
CA ASP A 745 35.59 -24.66 8.40
C ASP A 745 36.01 -24.33 9.85
N PHE A 746 35.05 -24.35 10.77
CA PHE A 746 35.29 -24.12 12.18
C PHE A 746 36.16 -25.20 12.82
N ALA A 747 35.96 -26.47 12.45
CA ALA A 747 36.78 -27.59 12.91
C ALA A 747 38.27 -27.40 12.64
N ALA A 748 38.58 -26.90 11.44
CA ALA A 748 39.93 -26.75 10.93
C ALA A 748 40.68 -25.55 11.53
N GLY A 749 39.96 -24.50 11.97
CA GLY A 749 40.57 -23.23 12.36
C GLY A 749 40.30 -22.73 13.79
N ALA A 750 39.33 -23.29 14.52
CA ALA A 750 38.91 -22.74 15.81
C ALA A 750 39.76 -23.21 17.00
N SER A 751 39.95 -22.29 17.96
CA SER A 751 40.54 -22.60 19.27
C SER A 751 39.63 -23.49 20.13
N LEU A 752 40.20 -24.08 21.18
CA LEU A 752 39.47 -24.96 22.12
C LEU A 752 38.32 -24.22 22.83
N GLU A 753 38.52 -22.96 23.18
CA GLU A 753 37.53 -22.11 23.85
C GLU A 753 36.35 -21.77 22.92
N GLU A 754 36.65 -21.45 21.65
CA GLU A 754 35.63 -21.19 20.64
C GLU A 754 34.77 -22.43 20.38
N LYS A 755 35.40 -23.60 20.29
CA LYS A 755 34.69 -24.89 20.14
C LYS A 755 33.70 -25.13 21.28
N THR A 756 34.10 -24.82 22.50
CA THR A 756 33.23 -24.95 23.69
C THR A 756 32.07 -23.94 23.65
N SER A 757 32.35 -22.69 23.29
CA SER A 757 31.33 -21.64 23.15
C SER A 757 30.30 -21.96 22.06
N PHE A 758 30.73 -22.60 20.97
CA PHE A 758 29.87 -23.03 19.87
C PHE A 758 28.84 -24.08 20.31
N TRP A 759 29.29 -25.16 20.96
CA TRP A 759 28.39 -26.25 21.39
C TRP A 759 27.32 -25.78 22.39
N ASN A 760 27.64 -24.80 23.23
CA ASN A 760 26.68 -24.21 24.16
C ASN A 760 25.58 -23.36 23.50
N ARG A 761 25.76 -22.94 22.24
CA ARG A 761 24.83 -22.03 21.53
C ARG A 761 23.96 -22.73 20.49
N VAL A 762 24.44 -23.82 19.92
CA VAL A 762 23.75 -24.55 18.85
C VAL A 762 22.69 -25.48 19.44
N ARG A 763 21.48 -25.47 18.87
CA ARG A 763 20.42 -26.38 19.28
C ARG A 763 20.56 -27.70 18.51
N PRO A 764 20.20 -28.84 19.10
CA PRO A 764 20.19 -30.11 18.36
C PRO A 764 19.18 -30.01 17.20
N ASN A 765 19.64 -30.27 15.98
CA ASN A 765 18.80 -30.30 14.79
C ASN A 765 18.88 -31.71 14.14
N PRO A 766 17.79 -32.50 14.14
CA PRO A 766 17.84 -33.95 13.93
C PRO A 766 18.07 -34.38 12.47
N SER A 767 18.47 -33.49 11.56
CA SER A 767 18.70 -33.90 10.18
C SER A 767 19.87 -34.90 10.10
N LYS A 768 19.60 -36.09 9.54
CA LYS A 768 20.57 -37.19 9.38
C LYS A 768 21.91 -36.75 8.75
N ILE A 769 21.85 -35.81 7.81
CA ILE A 769 23.04 -35.31 7.08
C ILE A 769 23.91 -34.42 7.99
N LEU A 770 23.30 -33.59 8.85
CA LEU A 770 24.05 -32.74 9.78
C LEU A 770 24.73 -33.57 10.87
N PHE A 771 24.04 -34.59 11.39
CA PHE A 771 24.61 -35.53 12.37
C PHE A 771 25.90 -36.18 11.85
N ASP A 772 25.89 -36.68 10.60
CA ASP A 772 27.07 -37.29 9.99
C ASP A 772 28.22 -36.30 9.75
N ALA A 773 27.89 -35.05 9.43
CA ALA A 773 28.88 -34.01 9.20
C ALA A 773 29.55 -33.51 10.49
N VAL A 774 28.83 -33.56 11.61
CA VAL A 774 29.31 -33.15 12.94
C VAL A 774 30.14 -34.24 13.60
N LEU A 775 29.87 -35.51 13.32
CA LEU A 775 30.55 -36.65 13.94
C LEU A 775 32.10 -36.56 13.96
N PRO A 776 32.79 -36.17 12.86
CA PRO A 776 34.26 -36.01 12.89
C PRO A 776 34.76 -34.89 13.80
N LEU A 777 33.90 -33.96 14.21
CA LEU A 777 34.23 -32.79 15.03
C LEU A 777 34.20 -33.08 16.52
N VAL A 778 33.48 -34.15 16.89
CA VAL A 778 33.31 -34.59 18.27
C VAL A 778 34.57 -35.30 18.79
N ASN A 779 35.46 -35.78 17.90
CA ASN A 779 36.75 -36.39 18.26
C ASN A 779 37.77 -35.43 18.92
N ALA A 780 37.40 -34.19 19.23
CA ALA A 780 38.28 -33.18 19.83
C ALA A 780 38.04 -33.00 21.34
N THR A 781 38.42 -34.02 22.14
CA THR A 781 38.78 -33.94 23.58
C THR A 781 37.89 -33.17 24.58
N MET A 782 36.67 -32.75 24.22
CA MET A 782 35.81 -31.90 25.05
C MET A 782 34.39 -32.45 25.04
N GLY A 783 33.93 -32.96 26.20
CA GLY A 783 32.69 -33.74 26.41
C GLY A 783 31.34 -33.08 26.06
N PHE A 784 31.31 -32.00 25.27
CA PHE A 784 30.10 -31.28 24.88
C PHE A 784 29.56 -31.68 23.50
N GLY A 785 30.42 -32.11 22.57
CA GLY A 785 29.99 -32.55 21.24
C GLY A 785 29.23 -33.88 21.29
N GLU A 786 29.61 -34.74 22.23
CA GLU A 786 29.02 -36.04 22.52
C GLU A 786 27.63 -35.91 23.13
N SER A 787 27.46 -35.01 24.10
CA SER A 787 26.15 -34.63 24.63
C SER A 787 25.22 -34.14 23.53
N TRP A 788 25.72 -33.30 22.61
CA TRP A 788 24.94 -32.81 21.48
C TRP A 788 24.47 -33.94 20.55
N LEU A 789 25.31 -34.95 20.27
CA LEU A 789 24.90 -36.12 19.47
C LEU A 789 23.75 -36.89 20.14
N TRP A 790 23.81 -37.10 21.46
CA TRP A 790 22.72 -37.72 22.22
C TRP A 790 21.43 -36.92 22.14
N GLN A 791 21.49 -35.59 22.26
CA GLN A 791 20.30 -34.75 22.15
C GLN A 791 19.76 -34.66 20.72
N ALA A 792 20.61 -34.80 19.70
CA ALA A 792 20.23 -34.69 18.30
C ALA A 792 19.61 -35.96 17.73
N ASP A 793 20.22 -37.13 17.96
CA ASP A 793 19.74 -38.44 17.50
C ASP A 793 20.26 -39.57 18.42
N PRO A 794 19.53 -39.90 19.50
CA PRO A 794 19.92 -40.95 20.45
C PRO A 794 20.04 -42.34 19.81
N GLU A 795 19.12 -42.71 18.92
CA GLU A 795 19.09 -44.03 18.28
C GLU A 795 20.32 -44.23 17.39
N ARG A 796 20.70 -43.19 16.64
CA ARG A 796 21.89 -43.23 15.81
C ARG A 796 23.19 -43.17 16.60
N THR A 797 23.19 -42.47 17.74
CA THR A 797 24.32 -42.47 18.68
C THR A 797 24.55 -43.86 19.29
N LEU A 798 23.47 -44.57 19.66
CA LEU A 798 23.54 -45.98 20.07
C LEU A 798 24.06 -46.88 18.95
N TRP A 799 23.63 -46.65 17.71
CA TRP A 799 24.14 -47.39 16.56
C TRP A 799 25.66 -47.21 16.39
N LEU A 800 26.19 -45.99 16.56
CA LEU A 800 27.63 -45.73 16.48
C LEU A 800 28.42 -46.55 17.52
N LEU A 801 27.90 -46.69 18.74
CA LEU A 801 28.52 -47.53 19.78
C LEU A 801 28.62 -49.00 19.36
N SER A 802 27.66 -49.49 18.57
CA SER A 802 27.57 -50.89 18.12
C SER A 802 28.43 -51.22 16.90
N THR A 803 28.91 -50.20 16.17
CA THR A 803 29.74 -50.37 14.97
C THR A 803 31.23 -50.49 15.28
N ASN A 804 32.04 -51.06 14.38
CA ASN A 804 33.50 -51.03 14.50
C ASN A 804 34.00 -49.61 14.23
N GLY A 805 34.26 -48.84 15.29
CA GLY A 805 34.65 -47.43 15.24
C GLY A 805 35.70 -47.07 16.30
N ASP A 806 36.10 -45.80 16.34
CA ASP A 806 37.12 -45.25 17.22
C ASP A 806 36.81 -45.51 18.72
N PRO A 807 37.66 -46.27 19.45
CA PRO A 807 37.46 -46.58 20.87
C PRO A 807 37.37 -45.33 21.76
N GLU A 808 38.09 -44.26 21.42
CA GLU A 808 38.09 -43.03 22.22
C GLU A 808 36.74 -42.31 22.13
N LEU A 809 36.18 -42.21 20.91
CA LEU A 809 34.86 -41.64 20.67
C LEU A 809 33.75 -42.43 21.38
N LYS A 810 33.82 -43.77 21.32
CA LYS A 810 32.84 -44.64 21.99
C LYS A 810 32.81 -44.40 23.49
N PHE A 811 33.98 -44.33 24.11
CA PHE A 811 34.09 -44.03 25.53
C PHE A 811 33.55 -42.62 25.85
N ALA A 812 33.89 -41.61 25.04
CA ALA A 812 33.42 -40.25 25.23
C ALA A 812 31.88 -40.11 25.11
N LEU A 813 31.27 -40.82 24.16
CA LEU A 813 29.81 -40.91 24.01
C LEU A 813 29.14 -41.56 25.23
N ILE A 814 29.76 -42.58 25.83
CA ILE A 814 29.25 -43.22 27.04
C ILE A 814 29.37 -42.30 28.26
N ASP A 815 30.48 -41.59 28.38
CA ASP A 815 30.74 -40.73 29.54
C ASP A 815 29.77 -39.53 29.58
N ASN A 816 29.51 -38.94 28.42
CA ASN A 816 28.66 -37.75 28.24
C ASN A 816 27.22 -38.09 27.78
N PHE A 817 26.66 -39.21 28.27
CA PHE A 817 25.27 -39.58 27.96
C PHE A 817 24.25 -38.52 28.42
N GLU A 818 23.38 -38.08 27.50
CA GLU A 818 22.26 -37.15 27.73
C GLU A 818 20.92 -37.61 27.10
N GLY A 819 20.69 -38.92 27.00
CA GLY A 819 19.43 -39.50 26.52
C GLY A 819 18.37 -39.71 27.60
N ASP A 820 17.18 -40.16 27.19
CA ASP A 820 16.10 -40.51 28.11
C ASP A 820 16.30 -41.91 28.78
N ALA A 821 15.35 -42.27 29.64
CA ALA A 821 15.32 -43.56 30.34
C ALA A 821 15.36 -44.79 29.42
N ARG A 822 14.78 -44.70 28.21
CA ARG A 822 14.75 -45.81 27.27
C ARG A 822 16.15 -46.03 26.69
N HIS A 823 16.76 -44.96 26.18
CA HIS A 823 18.09 -45.02 25.58
C HIS A 823 19.17 -45.36 26.61
N PHE A 824 19.00 -44.95 27.88
CA PHE A 824 19.90 -45.37 28.95
C PHE A 824 19.83 -46.88 29.21
N SER A 825 18.65 -47.48 29.10
CA SER A 825 18.49 -48.93 29.24
C SER A 825 19.23 -49.68 28.13
N GLU A 826 19.11 -49.21 26.88
CA GLU A 826 19.79 -49.80 25.72
C GLU A 826 21.32 -49.63 25.83
N LEU A 827 21.80 -48.47 26.29
CA LEU A 827 23.22 -48.23 26.59
C LEU A 827 23.75 -49.19 27.67
N MET A 828 23.00 -49.39 28.75
CA MET A 828 23.37 -50.31 29.84
C MET A 828 23.50 -51.75 29.36
N ASP A 829 22.62 -52.19 28.45
CA ASP A 829 22.73 -53.52 27.86
C ASP A 829 23.99 -53.63 27.00
N MET A 830 24.32 -52.62 26.19
CA MET A 830 25.56 -52.61 25.40
C MET A 830 26.82 -52.67 26.27
N VAL A 831 26.88 -51.89 27.35
CA VAL A 831 28.02 -51.86 28.28
C VAL A 831 28.22 -53.21 29.00
N LYS A 832 27.14 -53.93 29.31
CA LYS A 832 27.23 -55.27 29.91
C LYS A 832 27.78 -56.31 28.93
N HIS A 833 27.38 -56.23 27.67
CA HIS A 833 27.74 -57.21 26.65
C HIS A 833 29.13 -56.96 26.05
N ASP A 834 29.57 -55.69 26.01
CA ASP A 834 30.87 -55.30 25.47
C ASP A 834 31.70 -54.47 26.48
N PRO A 835 32.49 -55.15 27.33
CA PRO A 835 33.43 -54.50 28.24
C PRO A 835 34.50 -53.65 27.55
N SER A 836 34.78 -53.88 26.26
CA SER A 836 35.84 -53.20 25.51
C SER A 836 35.50 -51.75 25.13
N LEU A 837 34.26 -51.32 25.39
CA LEU A 837 33.81 -49.95 25.25
C LEU A 837 34.49 -48.96 26.21
N PHE A 838 35.18 -49.46 27.24
CA PHE A 838 35.97 -48.66 28.18
C PHE A 838 37.47 -48.93 27.97
N PRO A 839 38.33 -47.89 27.97
CA PRO A 839 39.78 -48.09 27.85
C PRO A 839 40.40 -48.86 29.03
N SER A 840 39.75 -48.86 30.20
CA SER A 840 40.18 -49.61 31.38
C SER A 840 39.03 -49.97 32.31
N ALA A 841 39.22 -51.01 33.14
CA ALA A 841 38.26 -51.40 34.19
C ALA A 841 38.07 -50.30 35.24
N GLU A 842 39.10 -49.52 35.54
CA GLU A 842 39.00 -48.37 36.47
C GLU A 842 38.08 -47.27 35.94
N GLN A 843 38.14 -46.96 34.64
CA GLN A 843 37.26 -45.98 34.01
C GLN A 843 35.81 -46.47 33.94
N ARG A 844 35.59 -47.76 33.67
CA ARG A 844 34.26 -48.37 33.74
C ARG A 844 33.65 -48.25 35.13
N ARG A 845 34.46 -48.55 36.15
CA ARG A 845 34.07 -48.41 37.56
C ARG A 845 33.76 -46.95 37.92
N ALA A 846 34.61 -46.03 37.49
CA ALA A 846 34.41 -44.60 37.75
C ALA A 846 33.12 -44.07 37.10
N TRP A 847 32.84 -44.45 35.85
CA TRP A 847 31.60 -44.11 35.15
C TRP A 847 30.37 -44.68 35.85
N ALA A 848 30.39 -45.96 36.22
CA ALA A 848 29.27 -46.61 36.90
C ALA A 848 28.94 -45.92 38.24
N LEU A 849 29.97 -45.54 39.00
CA LEU A 849 29.82 -44.78 40.25
C LEU A 849 29.25 -43.37 40.01
N ARG A 850 29.63 -42.69 38.93
CA ARG A 850 29.08 -41.36 38.56
C ARG A 850 27.61 -41.42 38.16
N LYS A 851 27.17 -42.49 37.50
CA LYS A 851 25.76 -42.66 37.06
C LYS A 851 24.87 -43.32 38.13
N LEU A 852 25.43 -43.83 39.23
CA LEU A 852 24.70 -44.51 40.30
C LEU A 852 23.68 -43.61 41.04
N PRO A 853 23.99 -42.35 41.40
CA PRO A 853 23.02 -41.45 42.03
C PRO A 853 21.80 -41.26 41.15
N ASN A 854 20.59 -41.42 41.71
CA ASN A 854 19.31 -41.30 41.00
C ASN A 854 19.07 -42.31 39.84
N SER A 855 19.82 -43.41 39.78
CA SER A 855 19.70 -44.44 38.73
C SER A 855 18.48 -45.38 38.85
N GLY A 856 17.70 -45.30 39.93
CA GLY A 856 16.47 -46.07 40.11
C GLY A 856 16.63 -47.57 39.81
N LYS A 857 15.92 -48.07 38.80
CA LYS A 857 15.89 -49.49 38.41
C LYS A 857 17.23 -50.04 37.88
N TRP A 858 18.18 -49.18 37.48
CA TRP A 858 19.48 -49.59 36.94
C TRP A 858 20.58 -49.68 38.01
N ALA A 859 20.27 -49.38 39.28
CA ALA A 859 21.25 -49.37 40.36
C ALA A 859 21.95 -50.72 40.55
N SER A 860 21.23 -51.84 40.44
CA SER A 860 21.81 -53.19 40.55
C SER A 860 22.80 -53.49 39.42
N ASP A 861 22.48 -53.04 38.20
CA ASP A 861 23.29 -53.25 37.01
C ASP A 861 24.57 -52.40 37.04
N LEU A 862 24.46 -51.15 37.48
CA LEU A 862 25.62 -50.28 37.66
C LEU A 862 26.54 -50.80 38.78
N MET A 863 25.99 -51.33 39.87
CA MET A 863 26.77 -51.94 40.94
C MET A 863 27.52 -53.20 40.48
N ALA A 864 26.94 -54.00 39.57
CA ALA A 864 27.62 -55.16 38.99
C ALA A 864 28.86 -54.74 38.17
N LEU A 865 28.82 -53.58 37.50
CA LEU A 865 29.95 -53.02 36.75
C LEU A 865 31.06 -52.41 37.63
N VAL A 866 30.81 -52.21 38.93
CA VAL A 866 31.79 -51.69 39.91
C VAL A 866 32.64 -52.81 40.53
N VAL A 867 32.08 -54.03 40.61
CA VAL A 867 32.69 -55.19 41.27
C VAL A 867 33.47 -56.06 40.28
N CYS A 868 33.06 -56.08 39.02
CA CYS A 868 33.75 -56.71 37.89
C CYS A 868 34.76 -55.75 37.25
#